data_AF-A0A4Q9V623-F1
#
_entry.id   AF-A0A4Q9V623-F1
#
_cell.length_a   1.000
_cell.length_b   1.000
_cell.length_c   1.000
_cell.angle_alpha   90.00
_cell.angle_beta   90.00
_cell.angle_gamma   90.00
#
_symmetry.space_group_name_H-M   'P 1'
#
loop_
_entity.id
_entity.type
_entity.pdbx_description
1 polymer ?
#
loop_
_entity_poly.entity_id
_entity_poly.type
_entity_poly.pdbx_seq_one_letter_code
_entity_poly.pdbx_strand_id
1 'polypeptide(L)'
;MHHRIAMLLLFLISFTGLSQEKKALTHDDYDLWKMIQNPQISDSGDLIVTEVATTTGRGDGYLKIFNKKTGKSAQFHNGYRAHISADEQHIFFLRKPDYEVTRQEKKDDVKKEKQSKDDFFIFDVKDHKLSDSIIRVKSFKAPEEYSGWVVIEKLKELKPEKEKDTTQTEEKLADTLKTENKNLALEADYALVYDLKSGRTDSIFQIKEFKLAEDKPALYFSKTKGEKKGDIGVYQFNLNEHSQTVIDTGRFAYDKLAVSKKGEHFAYISARDSIETDSLKYELFHLREGILSQVTDTLGKNLRKNWELSAAQAPFFSEHGKRLFYYSRPARNFDIDTTMLEEEIPDVDVWNYKDKLIQPEQKVKLKDLENKAYLSYLDLETGKVIPLHDDELEYIELDRDAEQRYILGYTSSPYDVARSWQYPWLQDFYIVDTQTGKKRLALKETAARPDLSPDGNFAVYFDTESQDWWILDLEKNEKRNLTSEVETAFHDVENDVPAAAWPYGFGGFTKDGKVLMFDQFDIWMADPGKAGKPERITKGRENQIIYRTLRLDRENREKVSYFKNELFLTAWDDRKKTTDLVTLNPRNKKMKTLLDPGKMIMNGFEIAEEDDSFLYRKENFTTYPDLYLYEAGNSIRLTDVNPQQKDFKWGTSEPFSWTAYDGTKLEGIIYKPENFDPNKKYPLITYFYERRSDNLNNYYSPQPSASIVNMSYLVSNDYVVFVPDIVYKEGKPGESAYNCIVSGVEAVEELGYIDPENMAIQGQSWGGYQVAYLVTKTDKFAAAMAGAPVSNMTSAYGGIRWGSGLSRAFQYEKTQSRIGKNLWEGLDLYLENSPLFGIPEIETPLLMMHNDDDGAVPYYQGIEMFMGMRRLNKPAWLLVYNDEAHNLRKMKNRQDLSIRMMQFFDHYLKDEPAPVWMTRGVPAVMKGKDLQYDLEDE
;
A
#
# COMPACT_ATOMS: atom_id res chain seq x y z
N MET A 1 -75.40 52.21 29.68
CA MET A 1 -75.02 53.08 30.82
C MET A 1 -73.94 52.33 31.58
N HIS A 2 -72.72 52.88 31.71
CA HIS A 2 -71.53 52.21 32.29
C HIS A 2 -71.05 50.96 31.51
N HIS A 3 -69.84 50.42 31.64
CA HIS A 3 -68.51 51.00 31.95
C HIS A 3 -67.41 50.16 31.22
N ARG A 4 -66.14 50.61 31.22
CA ARG A 4 -64.98 49.82 30.71
C ARG A 4 -64.60 48.68 31.65
N ILE A 5 -63.96 47.59 31.14
CA ILE A 5 -62.72 46.92 31.64
C ILE A 5 -62.51 45.52 30.99
N ALA A 6 -61.26 45.02 31.04
CA ALA A 6 -60.77 43.66 30.78
C ALA A 6 -60.67 43.15 29.32
N MET A 7 -59.42 43.09 28.84
CA MET A 7 -58.98 42.37 27.65
C MET A 7 -57.66 41.65 28.01
N LEU A 8 -57.71 40.39 28.45
CA LEU A 8 -56.56 39.50 28.69
C LEU A 8 -57.01 38.11 29.19
N LEU A 9 -56.41 37.04 28.63
CA LEU A 9 -56.45 35.64 29.11
C LEU A 9 -57.85 34.95 29.09
N LEU A 10 -58.00 33.65 28.84
CA LEU A 10 -57.04 32.59 28.49
C LEU A 10 -57.76 31.56 27.61
N PHE A 11 -57.21 31.19 26.46
CA PHE A 11 -57.70 30.09 25.61
C PHE A 11 -56.64 28.98 25.58
N LEU A 12 -57.03 27.77 25.97
CA LEU A 12 -56.17 26.58 25.98
C LEU A 12 -56.98 25.41 25.40
N ILE A 13 -56.56 24.91 24.24
CA ILE A 13 -57.16 23.74 23.58
C ILE A 13 -56.02 22.77 23.25
N SER A 14 -56.20 21.52 23.69
CA SER A 14 -55.20 20.46 23.57
C SER A 14 -55.13 19.89 22.15
N PHE A 15 -53.92 19.70 21.64
CA PHE A 15 -53.66 18.81 20.50
C PHE A 15 -53.19 17.44 21.01
N THR A 16 -53.82 16.37 20.55
CA THR A 16 -53.32 14.99 20.68
C THR A 16 -52.47 14.67 19.46
N GLY A 17 -51.16 14.45 19.63
CA GLY A 17 -50.26 14.04 18.56
C GLY A 17 -50.25 12.53 18.36
N LEU A 18 -50.20 12.09 17.10
CA LEU A 18 -49.82 10.73 16.72
C LEU A 18 -48.30 10.57 16.86
N SER A 19 -47.84 9.46 17.44
CA SER A 19 -46.41 9.15 17.55
C SER A 19 -45.95 8.35 16.33
N GLN A 20 -44.77 8.67 15.81
CA GLN A 20 -44.17 7.98 14.66
C GLN A 20 -43.37 6.76 15.12
N GLU A 21 -43.49 5.65 14.40
CA GLU A 21 -42.77 4.40 14.72
C GLU A 21 -41.26 4.54 14.45
N LYS A 22 -40.43 3.96 15.33
CA LYS A 22 -38.96 4.14 15.30
C LYS A 22 -38.29 3.19 14.30
N LYS A 23 -37.36 3.71 13.49
CA LYS A 23 -36.53 2.94 12.53
C LYS A 23 -35.39 2.18 13.23
N ALA A 24 -35.21 0.90 12.89
CA ALA A 24 -34.08 0.07 13.32
C ALA A 24 -32.73 0.58 12.74
N LEU A 25 -31.61 0.21 13.38
CA LEU A 25 -30.29 0.76 13.06
C LEU A 25 -29.84 0.39 11.64
N THR A 26 -29.32 1.36 10.89
CA THR A 26 -28.76 1.17 9.54
C THR A 26 -27.33 1.71 9.45
N HIS A 27 -26.82 1.90 8.24
CA HIS A 27 -25.40 2.10 7.96
C HIS A 27 -25.07 3.45 7.28
N ASP A 28 -26.08 4.25 6.95
CA ASP A 28 -25.99 5.33 5.96
C ASP A 28 -25.55 6.71 6.51
N ASP A 29 -25.13 6.78 7.78
CA ASP A 29 -25.32 7.97 8.62
C ASP A 29 -24.02 8.74 9.05
N TYR A 30 -22.87 8.61 8.36
CA TYR A 30 -21.53 8.96 8.94
C TYR A 30 -20.62 10.04 8.29
N ASP A 31 -20.89 10.60 7.10
CA ASP A 31 -19.81 11.06 6.19
C ASP A 31 -19.33 12.56 6.22
N LEU A 32 -18.41 13.01 7.12
CA LEU A 32 -17.68 14.34 7.01
C LEU A 32 -16.35 14.50 7.83
N TRP A 33 -15.13 14.65 7.22
CA TRP A 33 -13.83 15.12 7.84
C TRP A 33 -12.73 15.46 6.75
N LYS A 34 -11.50 16.00 7.02
CA LYS A 34 -10.46 16.46 6.00
C LYS A 34 -8.92 16.21 6.22
N MET A 35 -8.06 16.28 5.16
CA MET A 35 -6.57 16.03 5.11
C MET A 35 -5.77 16.70 3.91
N ILE A 36 -4.43 16.54 3.75
CA ILE A 36 -3.49 17.31 2.83
C ILE A 36 -2.38 16.45 2.11
N GLN A 37 -1.86 16.85 0.90
CA GLN A 37 -0.99 16.06 -0.03
C GLN A 37 0.04 16.86 -0.94
N ASN A 38 1.02 16.14 -1.54
CA ASN A 38 1.95 16.44 -2.68
C ASN A 38 2.64 17.84 -2.85
N PRO A 39 3.98 17.97 -2.65
CA PRO A 39 4.80 19.16 -3.00
C PRO A 39 5.74 18.97 -4.23
N GLN A 40 6.13 20.07 -4.90
CA GLN A 40 7.10 20.11 -6.03
C GLN A 40 7.87 21.45 -6.09
N ILE A 41 9.11 21.44 -6.63
CA ILE A 41 9.92 22.61 -7.02
C ILE A 41 10.41 22.45 -8.47
N SER A 42 10.87 23.54 -9.10
CA SER A 42 11.43 23.57 -10.46
C SER A 42 12.96 23.70 -10.48
N ASP A 43 13.57 23.46 -11.64
CA ASP A 43 15.03 23.38 -11.83
C ASP A 43 15.75 24.72 -11.59
N SER A 44 15.07 25.85 -11.82
CA SER A 44 15.52 27.22 -11.48
C SER A 44 15.03 27.70 -10.10
N GLY A 45 14.30 26.86 -9.37
CA GLY A 45 13.81 27.13 -8.01
C GLY A 45 12.65 28.14 -7.91
N ASP A 46 12.07 28.60 -9.03
CA ASP A 46 11.09 29.71 -9.05
C ASP A 46 9.63 29.33 -8.70
N LEU A 47 9.27 28.05 -8.70
CA LEU A 47 7.87 27.56 -8.67
C LEU A 47 7.60 26.51 -7.59
N ILE A 48 6.42 26.56 -6.94
CA ILE A 48 6.00 25.67 -5.84
C ILE A 48 4.49 25.35 -5.90
N VAL A 49 4.09 24.10 -5.60
CA VAL A 49 2.68 23.60 -5.69
C VAL A 49 2.27 22.70 -4.48
N THR A 50 0.97 22.59 -4.12
CA THR A 50 0.45 21.81 -2.95
C THR A 50 -1.07 21.42 -3.03
N GLU A 51 -1.52 20.30 -2.44
CA GLU A 51 -2.88 19.68 -2.60
C GLU A 51 -3.64 19.32 -1.27
N VAL A 52 -5.00 19.20 -1.27
CA VAL A 52 -5.90 19.02 -0.07
C VAL A 52 -7.18 18.19 -0.36
N ALA A 53 -7.70 17.38 0.59
CA ALA A 53 -8.82 16.40 0.43
C ALA A 53 -9.69 16.10 1.70
N THR A 54 -10.64 15.15 1.64
CA THR A 54 -11.49 14.66 2.76
C THR A 54 -10.96 13.38 3.46
N THR A 55 -11.36 13.12 4.72
CA THR A 55 -10.92 11.96 5.53
C THR A 55 -11.68 10.67 5.21
N THR A 56 -12.99 10.72 5.00
CA THR A 56 -13.80 9.55 4.57
C THR A 56 -13.76 9.36 3.05
N GLY A 57 -13.03 10.21 2.33
CA GLY A 57 -13.11 10.33 0.86
C GLY A 57 -14.44 10.90 0.33
N ARG A 58 -15.39 11.22 1.23
CA ARG A 58 -16.75 11.64 0.91
C ARG A 58 -16.91 13.15 1.17
N GLY A 59 -16.51 13.96 0.19
CA GLY A 59 -16.56 15.43 0.18
C GLY A 59 -15.28 16.09 -0.42
N ASP A 60 -15.28 17.42 -0.57
CA ASP A 60 -14.36 18.16 -1.45
C ASP A 60 -13.09 18.78 -0.82
N GLY A 61 -12.11 19.16 -1.66
CA GLY A 61 -10.75 19.64 -1.35
C GLY A 61 -10.22 20.78 -2.27
N TYR A 62 -8.89 20.98 -2.40
CA TYR A 62 -8.29 22.05 -3.24
C TYR A 62 -6.78 21.90 -3.56
N LEU A 63 -6.29 22.67 -4.54
CA LEU A 63 -4.89 22.86 -4.97
C LEU A 63 -4.43 24.30 -4.74
N LYS A 64 -3.13 24.52 -4.50
CA LYS A 64 -2.50 25.85 -4.37
C LYS A 64 -1.18 25.93 -5.15
N ILE A 65 -0.95 27.05 -5.84
CA ILE A 65 0.28 27.38 -6.59
C ILE A 65 0.90 28.66 -6.01
N PHE A 66 2.24 28.72 -5.92
CA PHE A 66 3.01 29.90 -5.51
C PHE A 66 4.23 30.10 -6.43
N ASN A 67 4.53 31.36 -6.78
CA ASN A 67 5.71 31.74 -7.57
C ASN A 67 6.64 32.64 -6.74
N LYS A 68 7.88 32.19 -6.54
CA LYS A 68 8.92 32.79 -5.70
C LYS A 68 9.21 34.24 -6.13
N LYS A 69 9.53 34.41 -7.42
CA LYS A 69 9.93 35.64 -8.11
C LYS A 69 8.95 36.80 -8.04
N THR A 70 7.65 36.49 -8.02
CA THR A 70 6.56 37.50 -8.05
C THR A 70 5.78 37.61 -6.74
N GLY A 71 5.95 36.65 -5.82
CA GLY A 71 5.20 36.57 -4.56
C GLY A 71 3.71 36.30 -4.71
N LYS A 72 3.23 36.00 -5.93
CA LYS A 72 1.81 35.73 -6.22
C LYS A 72 1.42 34.28 -5.88
N SER A 73 0.15 34.06 -5.56
CA SER A 73 -0.41 32.73 -5.34
C SER A 73 -1.82 32.58 -5.91
N ALA A 74 -2.14 31.37 -6.38
CA ALA A 74 -3.47 30.98 -6.86
C ALA A 74 -3.96 29.73 -6.11
N GLN A 75 -5.28 29.56 -5.98
CA GLN A 75 -5.92 28.40 -5.35
C GLN A 75 -7.10 27.93 -6.21
N PHE A 76 -7.22 26.62 -6.39
CA PHE A 76 -8.22 25.99 -7.24
C PHE A 76 -8.97 24.91 -6.46
N HIS A 77 -10.29 25.06 -6.35
CA HIS A 77 -11.18 24.04 -5.78
C HIS A 77 -10.97 22.69 -6.46
N ASN A 78 -10.90 21.60 -5.68
CA ASN A 78 -10.69 20.21 -6.11
C ASN A 78 -9.47 19.90 -7.03
N GLY A 79 -8.49 20.80 -7.15
CA GLY A 79 -7.28 20.56 -7.96
C GLY A 79 -6.33 19.48 -7.40
N TYR A 80 -5.59 18.77 -8.28
CA TYR A 80 -4.54 17.79 -7.96
C TYR A 80 -3.67 17.41 -9.19
N ARG A 81 -2.61 16.62 -8.98
CA ARG A 81 -1.63 16.13 -10.00
C ARG A 81 -0.97 17.23 -10.83
N ALA A 82 -0.22 18.10 -10.15
CA ALA A 82 0.61 19.11 -10.80
C ALA A 82 1.86 18.53 -11.50
N HIS A 83 2.38 19.27 -12.49
CA HIS A 83 3.68 19.07 -13.13
C HIS A 83 4.18 20.40 -13.71
N ILE A 84 5.49 20.64 -13.68
CA ILE A 84 6.15 21.86 -14.18
C ILE A 84 6.85 21.53 -15.50
N SER A 85 6.78 22.41 -16.51
CA SER A 85 7.48 22.20 -17.78
C SER A 85 9.00 22.39 -17.67
N ALA A 86 9.78 21.67 -18.49
CA ALA A 86 11.23 21.86 -18.66
C ALA A 86 11.63 23.17 -19.39
N ASP A 87 10.76 24.18 -19.36
CA ASP A 87 11.03 25.59 -19.68
C ASP A 87 10.47 26.55 -18.61
N GLU A 88 9.83 26.00 -17.57
CA GLU A 88 9.19 26.67 -16.43
C GLU A 88 8.15 27.75 -16.79
N GLN A 89 7.70 27.83 -18.04
CA GLN A 89 6.66 28.79 -18.43
C GLN A 89 5.26 28.31 -18.06
N HIS A 90 5.09 27.01 -17.79
CA HIS A 90 3.79 26.36 -17.61
C HIS A 90 3.76 25.43 -16.39
N ILE A 91 2.62 25.43 -15.69
CA ILE A 91 2.25 24.37 -14.74
C ILE A 91 0.98 23.69 -15.24
N PHE A 92 1.03 22.37 -15.35
CA PHE A 92 -0.08 21.52 -15.80
C PHE A 92 -0.73 20.83 -14.60
N PHE A 93 -2.06 20.82 -14.47
CA PHE A 93 -2.75 20.12 -13.37
C PHE A 93 -4.17 19.64 -13.74
N LEU A 94 -4.77 18.82 -12.88
CA LEU A 94 -6.15 18.30 -12.99
C LEU A 94 -7.06 18.83 -11.87
N ARG A 95 -8.38 18.76 -12.05
CA ARG A 95 -9.40 19.20 -11.06
C ARG A 95 -10.57 18.24 -11.00
N LYS A 96 -10.86 17.67 -9.82
CA LYS A 96 -12.00 16.77 -9.61
C LYS A 96 -13.35 17.51 -9.63
N PRO A 97 -14.46 16.86 -10.05
CA PRO A 97 -15.80 17.42 -9.86
C PRO A 97 -16.25 17.31 -8.39
N ASP A 98 -17.32 18.02 -8.06
CA ASP A 98 -17.86 18.06 -6.69
C ASP A 98 -18.37 16.70 -6.21
N TYR A 99 -18.21 16.42 -4.91
CA TYR A 99 -18.59 15.14 -4.32
C TYR A 99 -20.10 14.88 -4.42
N GLU A 100 -20.95 15.84 -4.04
CA GLU A 100 -22.40 15.61 -4.16
C GLU A 100 -22.87 15.53 -5.61
N VAL A 101 -22.16 16.16 -6.58
CA VAL A 101 -22.42 15.96 -8.01
C VAL A 101 -22.08 14.53 -8.42
N THR A 102 -20.86 14.06 -8.16
CA THR A 102 -20.44 12.69 -8.52
C THR A 102 -21.22 11.61 -7.77
N ARG A 103 -21.65 11.88 -6.53
CA ARG A 103 -22.54 11.03 -5.74
C ARG A 103 -23.96 11.01 -6.29
N GLN A 104 -24.49 12.15 -6.74
CA GLN A 104 -25.82 12.21 -7.36
C GLN A 104 -25.80 11.55 -8.75
N GLU A 105 -24.76 11.77 -9.54
CA GLU A 105 -24.53 11.07 -10.81
C GLU A 105 -24.38 9.55 -10.64
N LYS A 106 -23.71 9.07 -9.57
CA LYS A 106 -23.69 7.66 -9.18
C LYS A 106 -25.09 7.12 -8.86
N LYS A 107 -25.94 7.89 -8.17
CA LYS A 107 -27.31 7.49 -7.79
C LYS A 107 -28.30 7.50 -8.96
N ASP A 108 -28.16 8.44 -9.88
CA ASP A 108 -29.05 8.63 -11.04
C ASP A 108 -28.73 7.68 -12.21
N ASP A 109 -27.89 6.66 -11.98
CA ASP A 109 -27.30 5.78 -13.01
C ASP A 109 -26.76 6.56 -14.22
N VAL A 110 -26.22 7.77 -13.96
CA VAL A 110 -25.51 8.53 -14.98
C VAL A 110 -24.30 7.69 -15.34
N LYS A 111 -24.37 7.09 -16.54
CA LYS A 111 -23.39 6.12 -17.02
C LYS A 111 -21.98 6.66 -16.84
N LYS A 112 -21.02 5.80 -16.45
CA LYS A 112 -19.66 6.20 -16.03
C LYS A 112 -18.95 7.15 -17.01
N GLU A 113 -19.28 7.09 -18.30
CA GLU A 113 -18.83 8.03 -19.33
C GLU A 113 -19.51 9.41 -19.35
N LYS A 114 -20.79 9.50 -18.98
CA LYS A 114 -21.60 10.72 -18.92
C LYS A 114 -21.36 11.51 -17.64
N GLN A 115 -21.00 10.83 -16.56
CA GLN A 115 -20.62 11.44 -15.27
C GLN A 115 -19.58 12.53 -15.49
N SER A 116 -19.54 13.50 -14.59
CA SER A 116 -18.50 14.50 -14.45
C SER A 116 -17.13 13.84 -14.27
N LYS A 117 -16.10 14.49 -14.79
CA LYS A 117 -14.73 13.98 -14.88
C LYS A 117 -13.76 15.11 -14.61
N ASP A 118 -12.51 14.76 -14.37
CA ASP A 118 -11.51 15.75 -13.98
C ASP A 118 -11.27 16.74 -15.13
N ASP A 119 -11.06 18.02 -14.83
CA ASP A 119 -10.72 19.03 -15.84
C ASP A 119 -9.22 19.34 -15.78
N PHE A 120 -8.57 19.45 -16.94
CA PHE A 120 -7.16 19.80 -17.06
C PHE A 120 -6.99 21.31 -17.24
N PHE A 121 -5.90 21.83 -16.68
CA PHE A 121 -5.56 23.24 -16.69
C PHE A 121 -4.09 23.46 -17.03
N ILE A 122 -3.84 24.47 -17.87
CA ILE A 122 -2.52 25.06 -18.07
C ILE A 122 -2.51 26.41 -17.36
N PHE A 123 -1.62 26.54 -16.39
CA PHE A 123 -1.34 27.79 -15.70
C PHE A 123 -0.12 28.45 -16.34
N ASP A 124 -0.32 29.62 -16.94
CA ASP A 124 0.75 30.49 -17.44
C ASP A 124 1.40 31.19 -16.25
N VAL A 125 2.66 30.87 -16.02
CA VAL A 125 3.47 31.34 -14.88
C VAL A 125 3.70 32.86 -14.95
N LYS A 126 3.89 33.38 -16.16
CA LYS A 126 4.32 34.76 -16.45
C LYS A 126 3.15 35.74 -16.34
N ASP A 127 2.04 35.41 -17.00
CA ASP A 127 0.81 36.20 -16.95
C ASP A 127 0.04 35.95 -15.63
N HIS A 128 0.35 34.86 -14.92
CA HIS A 128 -0.27 34.45 -13.65
C HIS A 128 -1.78 34.23 -13.78
N LYS A 129 -2.16 33.36 -14.72
CA LYS A 129 -3.54 33.05 -15.09
C LYS A 129 -3.64 31.60 -15.58
N LEU A 130 -4.85 31.09 -15.66
CA LEU A 130 -5.13 29.97 -16.56
C LEU A 130 -5.00 30.49 -18.00
N SER A 131 -4.06 29.95 -18.79
CA SER A 131 -4.01 30.20 -20.23
C SER A 131 -5.04 29.34 -20.96
N ASP A 132 -5.09 28.07 -20.59
CA ASP A 132 -5.93 27.06 -21.22
C ASP A 132 -6.60 26.12 -20.20
N SER A 133 -7.76 25.61 -20.57
CA SER A 133 -8.48 24.56 -19.85
C SER A 133 -9.08 23.56 -20.83
N ILE A 134 -8.96 22.28 -20.52
CA ILE A 134 -9.53 21.16 -21.28
C ILE A 134 -10.42 20.36 -20.35
N ILE A 135 -11.72 20.30 -20.63
CA ILE A 135 -12.66 19.62 -19.74
C ILE A 135 -12.61 18.11 -19.93
N ARG A 136 -12.94 17.34 -18.89
CA ARG A 136 -13.06 15.87 -18.94
C ARG A 136 -11.78 15.14 -19.40
N VAL A 137 -10.66 15.41 -18.75
CA VAL A 137 -9.38 14.72 -18.94
C VAL A 137 -9.21 13.51 -18.02
N LYS A 138 -8.41 12.54 -18.48
CA LYS A 138 -8.04 11.29 -17.79
C LYS A 138 -6.62 11.38 -17.21
N SER A 139 -5.69 11.93 -17.98
CA SER A 139 -4.29 12.18 -17.60
C SER A 139 -3.58 13.03 -18.65
N PHE A 140 -2.32 13.38 -18.39
CA PHE A 140 -1.43 14.00 -19.37
C PHE A 140 0.00 13.43 -19.22
N LYS A 141 0.87 13.66 -20.21
CA LYS A 141 2.32 13.49 -20.14
C LYS A 141 3.01 14.65 -20.89
N ALA A 142 4.13 15.15 -20.37
CA ALA A 142 5.08 15.96 -21.12
C ALA A 142 6.36 15.15 -21.36
N PRO A 143 7.23 15.53 -22.33
CA PRO A 143 8.57 14.96 -22.46
C PRO A 143 9.47 15.41 -21.30
N GLU A 144 10.39 14.55 -20.87
CA GLU A 144 11.34 14.86 -19.78
C GLU A 144 12.52 15.70 -20.29
N GLU A 145 13.11 15.35 -21.44
CA GLU A 145 14.32 16.05 -21.96
C GLU A 145 14.05 17.24 -22.92
N TYR A 146 12.81 17.48 -23.36
CA TYR A 146 12.55 18.56 -24.34
C TYR A 146 11.23 19.31 -24.12
N SER A 147 11.35 20.60 -23.78
CA SER A 147 10.24 21.53 -23.66
C SER A 147 9.65 21.90 -25.03
N GLY A 148 8.31 21.91 -25.13
CA GLY A 148 7.58 22.30 -26.34
C GLY A 148 6.30 21.52 -26.61
N TRP A 149 6.06 20.38 -25.95
CA TRP A 149 4.88 19.55 -26.19
C TRP A 149 4.23 19.04 -24.90
N VAL A 150 2.91 18.87 -24.92
CA VAL A 150 2.18 18.08 -23.90
C VAL A 150 1.12 17.21 -24.59
N VAL A 151 1.01 15.95 -24.15
CA VAL A 151 0.05 14.97 -24.65
C VAL A 151 -1.03 14.76 -23.58
N ILE A 152 -2.23 15.28 -23.83
CA ILE A 152 -3.36 15.27 -22.88
C ILE A 152 -4.33 14.16 -23.29
N GLU A 153 -4.50 13.12 -22.47
CA GLU A 153 -5.51 12.08 -22.66
C GLU A 153 -6.89 12.61 -22.21
N LYS A 154 -7.67 13.12 -23.16
CA LYS A 154 -9.05 13.59 -22.92
C LYS A 154 -10.04 12.43 -23.08
N LEU A 155 -11.05 12.40 -22.22
CA LEU A 155 -12.17 11.47 -22.34
C LEU A 155 -13.14 11.98 -23.42
N LYS A 156 -13.93 11.07 -24.01
CA LYS A 156 -14.86 11.44 -25.09
C LYS A 156 -15.79 12.60 -24.71
N GLU A 157 -15.98 13.50 -25.67
CA GLU A 157 -16.97 14.58 -25.61
C GLU A 157 -18.39 14.01 -25.51
N LEU A 158 -19.34 14.81 -25.01
CA LEU A 158 -20.75 14.44 -24.90
C LEU A 158 -21.56 15.15 -25.99
N LYS A 159 -22.54 14.44 -26.58
CA LYS A 159 -23.39 15.02 -27.63
C LYS A 159 -24.20 16.19 -27.05
N PRO A 160 -24.24 17.37 -27.71
CA PRO A 160 -25.06 18.48 -27.25
C PRO A 160 -26.52 18.05 -27.26
N GLU A 161 -27.16 18.12 -26.11
CA GLU A 161 -28.59 17.84 -25.99
C GLU A 161 -29.39 19.00 -26.60
N LYS A 162 -30.54 18.71 -27.21
CA LYS A 162 -31.42 19.77 -27.72
C LYS A 162 -31.97 20.54 -26.53
N GLU A 163 -31.73 21.85 -26.52
CA GLU A 163 -32.20 22.75 -25.47
C GLU A 163 -33.68 22.51 -25.15
N LYS A 164 -33.94 22.12 -23.90
CA LYS A 164 -35.25 22.29 -23.27
C LYS A 164 -35.18 23.55 -22.43
N ASP A 165 -36.21 24.37 -22.61
CA ASP A 165 -36.34 25.69 -22.01
C ASP A 165 -36.44 25.61 -20.48
N THR A 166 -35.34 25.94 -19.78
CA THR A 166 -35.30 26.20 -18.33
C THR A 166 -34.22 27.23 -18.00
N THR A 167 -34.62 28.30 -17.32
CA THR A 167 -33.73 29.41 -16.92
C THR A 167 -32.91 29.09 -15.67
N GLN A 168 -31.73 28.48 -15.84
CA GLN A 168 -30.63 28.53 -14.87
C GLN A 168 -29.30 28.72 -15.61
N THR A 169 -28.66 29.88 -15.40
CA THR A 169 -27.45 30.27 -16.12
C THR A 169 -26.21 30.08 -15.24
N GLU A 170 -25.71 28.85 -15.20
CA GLU A 170 -24.34 28.58 -14.75
C GLU A 170 -23.40 28.59 -15.96
N GLU A 171 -22.31 29.35 -15.87
CA GLU A 171 -21.28 29.39 -16.92
C GLU A 171 -20.49 28.08 -16.90
N LYS A 172 -20.93 27.11 -17.71
CA LYS A 172 -20.20 25.84 -17.90
C LYS A 172 -18.84 26.13 -18.53
N LEU A 173 -17.79 25.68 -17.83
CA LEU A 173 -16.42 25.73 -18.33
C LEU A 173 -16.31 24.99 -19.68
N ALA A 174 -15.54 25.56 -20.60
CA ALA A 174 -15.40 25.07 -21.96
C ALA A 174 -13.93 24.85 -22.33
N ASP A 175 -13.69 23.98 -23.32
CA ASP A 175 -12.36 23.78 -23.89
C ASP A 175 -11.85 25.07 -24.56
N THR A 176 -10.66 25.52 -24.19
CA THR A 176 -9.99 26.67 -24.83
C THR A 176 -9.31 26.26 -26.14
N LEU A 177 -8.60 25.12 -26.14
CA LEU A 177 -8.05 24.50 -27.34
C LEU A 177 -9.16 23.80 -28.13
N LYS A 178 -9.15 23.95 -29.45
CA LYS A 178 -10.26 23.49 -30.32
C LYS A 178 -9.97 22.10 -30.89
N THR A 179 -10.80 21.12 -30.52
CA THR A 179 -10.86 19.80 -31.17
C THR A 179 -11.13 19.96 -32.68
N GLU A 180 -10.25 19.48 -33.55
CA GLU A 180 -10.38 19.66 -35.01
C GLU A 180 -11.58 18.92 -35.61
N ASN A 181 -11.87 17.71 -35.12
CA ASN A 181 -13.01 16.89 -35.57
C ASN A 181 -13.92 16.53 -34.39
N LYS A 182 -14.92 17.39 -34.15
CA LYS A 182 -15.93 17.19 -33.09
C LYS A 182 -16.76 15.91 -33.25
N ASN A 183 -16.86 15.30 -34.43
CA ASN A 183 -17.62 14.06 -34.58
C ASN A 183 -16.88 12.87 -33.95
N LEU A 184 -15.57 12.75 -34.19
CA LEU A 184 -14.74 11.69 -33.61
C LEU A 184 -14.57 11.82 -32.09
N ALA A 185 -14.50 13.07 -31.60
CA ALA A 185 -14.42 13.39 -30.19
C ALA A 185 -15.56 12.76 -29.36
N LEU A 186 -16.72 12.54 -29.97
CA LEU A 186 -17.93 11.99 -29.33
C LEU A 186 -17.93 10.45 -29.22
N GLU A 187 -16.98 9.75 -29.84
CA GLU A 187 -17.02 8.28 -30.00
C GLU A 187 -16.15 7.53 -28.98
N ALA A 188 -14.99 8.08 -28.65
CA ALA A 188 -13.98 7.50 -27.78
C ALA A 188 -13.00 8.55 -27.24
N ASP A 189 -12.27 8.16 -26.20
CA ASP A 189 -11.23 8.96 -25.59
C ASP A 189 -10.09 9.22 -26.59
N TYR A 190 -9.39 10.34 -26.47
CA TYR A 190 -8.44 10.81 -27.47
C TYR A 190 -7.29 11.61 -26.85
N ALA A 191 -6.16 11.67 -27.55
CA ALA A 191 -5.06 12.53 -27.14
C ALA A 191 -5.12 13.86 -27.89
N LEU A 192 -4.93 14.96 -27.17
CA LEU A 192 -4.52 16.24 -27.74
C LEU A 192 -2.99 16.29 -27.66
N VAL A 193 -2.33 16.39 -28.80
CA VAL A 193 -0.88 16.65 -28.89
C VAL A 193 -0.72 18.16 -29.10
N TYR A 194 -0.42 18.87 -28.01
CA TYR A 194 -0.38 20.33 -27.97
C TYR A 194 1.07 20.84 -28.07
N ASP A 195 1.34 21.65 -29.10
CA ASP A 195 2.59 22.37 -29.32
C ASP A 195 2.55 23.71 -28.55
N LEU A 196 3.32 23.79 -27.48
CA LEU A 196 3.45 24.96 -26.61
C LEU A 196 4.12 26.15 -27.32
N LYS A 197 4.81 25.94 -28.44
CA LYS A 197 5.58 26.96 -29.18
C LYS A 197 4.79 27.55 -30.35
N SER A 198 4.01 26.74 -31.08
CA SER A 198 3.14 27.24 -32.17
C SER A 198 1.68 27.45 -31.76
N GLY A 199 1.25 26.91 -30.61
CA GLY A 199 -0.15 26.88 -30.19
C GLY A 199 -1.00 25.87 -30.97
N ARG A 200 -0.40 25.06 -31.86
CA ARG A 200 -1.08 24.02 -32.62
C ARG A 200 -1.51 22.87 -31.71
N THR A 201 -2.70 22.33 -31.94
CA THR A 201 -3.21 21.15 -31.23
C THR A 201 -3.62 20.08 -32.24
N ASP A 202 -2.82 19.03 -32.40
CA ASP A 202 -3.18 17.89 -33.25
C ASP A 202 -4.03 16.89 -32.44
N SER A 203 -5.16 16.44 -33.01
CA SER A 203 -6.12 15.58 -32.31
C SER A 203 -5.99 14.10 -32.72
N ILE A 204 -5.43 13.27 -31.85
CA ILE A 204 -5.27 11.82 -32.06
C ILE A 204 -6.46 11.06 -31.46
N PHE A 205 -7.48 10.85 -32.28
CA PHE A 205 -8.74 10.22 -31.86
C PHE A 205 -8.63 8.73 -31.55
N GLN A 206 -9.49 8.31 -30.61
CA GLN A 206 -9.75 6.92 -30.21
C GLN A 206 -8.54 6.20 -29.57
N ILE A 207 -7.61 6.94 -28.96
CA ILE A 207 -6.36 6.42 -28.35
C ILE A 207 -6.61 5.47 -27.17
N LYS A 208 -5.60 4.66 -26.82
CA LYS A 208 -5.62 3.74 -25.67
C LYS A 208 -4.36 3.83 -24.81
N GLU A 209 -3.20 3.60 -25.42
CA GLU A 209 -1.86 3.74 -24.83
C GLU A 209 -0.97 4.48 -25.84
N PHE A 210 0.06 5.18 -25.35
CA PHE A 210 1.13 5.70 -26.20
C PHE A 210 2.51 5.66 -25.53
N LYS A 211 3.54 5.58 -26.38
CA LYS A 211 4.97 5.66 -26.07
C LYS A 211 5.63 6.63 -27.03
N LEU A 212 6.49 7.49 -26.52
CA LEU A 212 7.44 8.23 -27.34
C LEU A 212 8.65 7.33 -27.60
N ALA A 213 9.28 7.47 -28.76
CA ALA A 213 10.66 7.04 -28.93
C ALA A 213 11.61 8.05 -28.26
N GLU A 214 12.79 7.58 -27.87
CA GLU A 214 13.77 8.37 -27.13
C GLU A 214 14.61 9.21 -28.11
N ASP A 215 15.38 8.56 -28.99
CA ASP A 215 16.26 9.22 -29.98
C ASP A 215 15.50 9.86 -31.17
N LYS A 216 14.15 9.89 -31.15
CA LYS A 216 13.35 10.11 -32.37
C LYS A 216 12.00 10.79 -32.08
N PRO A 217 11.61 11.84 -32.83
CA PRO A 217 10.34 12.56 -32.67
C PRO A 217 9.14 11.76 -33.22
N ALA A 218 8.91 10.58 -32.65
CA ALA A 218 7.90 9.62 -33.06
C ALA A 218 7.08 9.13 -31.86
N LEU A 219 5.77 9.33 -31.94
CA LEU A 219 4.77 8.89 -30.98
C LEU A 219 4.13 7.60 -31.49
N TYR A 220 4.41 6.47 -30.86
CA TYR A 220 3.77 5.19 -31.13
C TYR A 220 2.55 5.04 -30.23
N PHE A 221 1.39 4.69 -30.79
CA PHE A 221 0.15 4.63 -30.03
C PHE A 221 -0.82 3.57 -30.54
N SER A 222 -1.69 3.08 -29.65
CA SER A 222 -2.78 2.15 -29.97
C SER A 222 -4.13 2.87 -29.93
N LYS A 223 -5.09 2.35 -30.72
CA LYS A 223 -6.49 2.80 -30.70
C LYS A 223 -7.44 1.74 -30.13
N THR A 224 -8.48 2.18 -29.44
CA THR A 224 -9.61 1.35 -28.96
C THR A 224 -10.71 1.18 -30.00
N LYS A 225 -10.87 2.15 -30.92
CA LYS A 225 -11.97 2.25 -31.90
C LYS A 225 -11.50 2.99 -33.16
N GLY A 226 -12.35 3.03 -34.18
CA GLY A 226 -12.17 3.91 -35.34
C GLY A 226 -13.37 3.92 -36.28
N GLU A 227 -13.36 4.82 -37.29
CA GLU A 227 -14.48 5.03 -38.22
C GLU A 227 -14.84 3.78 -39.03
N LYS A 228 -13.81 3.00 -39.38
CA LYS A 228 -13.88 1.79 -40.21
C LYS A 228 -13.40 0.60 -39.40
N LYS A 229 -13.82 -0.60 -39.80
CA LYS A 229 -13.46 -1.86 -39.12
C LYS A 229 -11.94 -2.15 -39.10
N GLY A 230 -11.16 -1.44 -39.92
CA GLY A 230 -9.69 -1.49 -39.96
C GLY A 230 -9.01 -0.29 -39.31
N ASP A 231 -9.69 0.47 -38.43
CA ASP A 231 -9.13 1.64 -37.73
C ASP A 231 -8.85 1.38 -36.23
N ILE A 232 -9.12 0.15 -35.74
CA ILE A 232 -8.58 -0.34 -34.46
C ILE A 232 -7.21 -0.94 -34.74
N GLY A 233 -6.17 -0.44 -34.08
CA GLY A 233 -4.80 -0.73 -34.48
C GLY A 233 -3.71 -0.09 -33.63
N VAL A 234 -2.48 -0.25 -34.09
CA VAL A 234 -1.30 0.53 -33.67
C VAL A 234 -0.83 1.42 -34.81
N TYR A 235 -0.27 2.57 -34.43
CA TYR A 235 0.04 3.69 -35.30
C TYR A 235 1.34 4.37 -34.86
N GLN A 236 1.96 5.09 -35.79
CA GLN A 236 3.07 6.00 -35.53
C GLN A 236 2.65 7.42 -35.96
N PHE A 237 2.73 8.39 -35.07
CA PHE A 237 2.61 9.81 -35.39
C PHE A 237 4.00 10.45 -35.38
N ASN A 238 4.40 11.07 -36.50
CA ASN A 238 5.65 11.82 -36.61
C ASN A 238 5.40 13.24 -36.12
N LEU A 239 6.05 13.64 -35.03
CA LEU A 239 5.82 14.94 -34.37
C LEU A 239 6.32 16.13 -35.22
N ASN A 240 7.28 15.92 -36.12
CA ASN A 240 7.83 16.96 -36.98
C ASN A 240 7.02 17.15 -38.27
N GLU A 241 6.49 16.07 -38.83
CA GLU A 241 5.68 16.09 -40.06
C GLU A 241 4.17 16.29 -39.78
N HIS A 242 3.75 16.11 -38.52
CA HIS A 242 2.36 15.98 -38.10
C HIS A 242 1.61 14.88 -38.89
N SER A 243 2.32 13.79 -39.23
CA SER A 243 1.84 12.72 -40.12
C SER A 243 1.55 11.44 -39.34
N GLN A 244 0.44 10.76 -39.64
CA GLN A 244 0.05 9.49 -39.00
C GLN A 244 0.20 8.30 -39.97
N THR A 245 1.13 7.39 -39.66
CA THR A 245 1.33 6.12 -40.36
C THR A 245 0.66 4.98 -39.60
N VAL A 246 0.12 4.01 -40.34
CA VAL A 246 -0.53 2.81 -39.79
C VAL A 246 0.50 1.69 -39.64
N ILE A 247 0.52 0.99 -38.51
CA ILE A 247 1.43 -0.14 -38.25
C ILE A 247 0.72 -1.49 -38.43
N ASP A 248 -0.41 -1.68 -37.74
CA ASP A 248 -1.23 -2.90 -37.79
C ASP A 248 -2.66 -2.55 -37.41
N THR A 249 -3.65 -3.21 -38.01
CA THR A 249 -5.07 -2.99 -37.69
C THR A 249 -5.93 -4.23 -37.88
N GLY A 250 -7.15 -4.21 -37.32
CA GLY A 250 -8.15 -5.25 -37.53
C GLY A 250 -8.16 -6.38 -36.51
N ARG A 251 -7.39 -6.24 -35.41
CA ARG A 251 -7.49 -7.08 -34.20
C ARG A 251 -8.36 -6.38 -33.15
N PHE A 252 -8.84 -7.11 -32.14
CA PHE A 252 -9.78 -6.58 -31.14
C PHE A 252 -9.13 -5.58 -30.16
N ALA A 253 -7.95 -5.87 -29.64
CA ALA A 253 -7.25 -5.00 -28.70
C ALA A 253 -5.76 -4.95 -28.96
N TYR A 254 -5.13 -3.82 -28.63
CA TYR A 254 -3.69 -3.56 -28.70
C TYR A 254 -3.25 -2.96 -27.35
N ASP A 255 -2.11 -3.37 -26.79
CA ASP A 255 -1.61 -2.99 -25.45
C ASP A 255 -0.09 -3.13 -25.34
N LYS A 256 0.47 -2.63 -24.22
CA LYS A 256 1.85 -2.80 -23.77
C LYS A 256 2.85 -2.46 -24.86
N LEU A 257 2.75 -1.22 -25.32
CA LEU A 257 3.59 -0.70 -26.39
C LEU A 257 5.05 -0.61 -25.92
N ALA A 258 5.96 -1.04 -26.78
CA ALA A 258 7.40 -1.04 -26.55
C ALA A 258 8.11 -0.52 -27.80
N VAL A 259 9.09 0.36 -27.61
CA VAL A 259 9.88 0.96 -28.70
C VAL A 259 11.35 0.76 -28.33
N SER A 260 12.19 0.31 -29.26
CA SER A 260 13.65 0.33 -29.06
C SER A 260 14.13 1.78 -28.99
N LYS A 261 15.16 2.09 -28.21
CA LYS A 261 15.78 3.44 -28.07
C LYS A 261 15.78 4.29 -29.35
N LYS A 262 16.34 3.75 -30.44
CA LYS A 262 16.47 4.38 -31.78
C LYS A 262 15.17 4.48 -32.61
N GLY A 263 14.07 3.88 -32.17
CA GLY A 263 12.84 3.72 -32.95
C GLY A 263 13.01 2.89 -34.23
N GLU A 264 13.90 1.89 -34.22
CA GLU A 264 14.14 0.90 -35.30
C GLU A 264 13.23 -0.34 -35.16
N HIS A 265 12.91 -0.70 -33.91
CA HIS A 265 11.97 -1.76 -33.55
C HIS A 265 10.81 -1.22 -32.72
N PHE A 266 9.65 -1.82 -32.94
CA PHE A 266 8.44 -1.59 -32.16
C PHE A 266 7.79 -2.93 -31.85
N ALA A 267 7.25 -3.09 -30.65
CA ALA A 267 6.53 -4.29 -30.22
C ALA A 267 5.30 -3.89 -29.40
N TYR A 268 4.32 -4.79 -29.39
CA TYR A 268 3.07 -4.62 -28.67
C TYR A 268 2.42 -5.99 -28.47
N ILE A 269 1.54 -6.09 -27.49
CA ILE A 269 0.68 -7.27 -27.30
C ILE A 269 -0.71 -6.96 -27.86
N SER A 270 -1.40 -7.95 -28.42
CA SER A 270 -2.71 -7.74 -29.04
C SER A 270 -3.61 -8.96 -28.88
N ALA A 271 -4.86 -8.73 -28.49
CA ALA A 271 -5.88 -9.77 -28.43
C ALA A 271 -6.66 -9.81 -29.75
N ARG A 272 -6.90 -11.03 -30.26
CA ARG A 272 -7.54 -11.26 -31.57
C ARG A 272 -9.03 -10.92 -31.56
N ASP A 273 -9.74 -11.39 -30.53
CA ASP A 273 -11.16 -11.17 -30.28
C ASP A 273 -11.42 -11.04 -28.77
N SER A 274 -12.70 -10.98 -28.38
CA SER A 274 -13.16 -10.75 -27.00
C SER A 274 -14.02 -11.90 -26.46
N ILE A 275 -13.83 -13.12 -26.97
CA ILE A 275 -14.72 -14.26 -26.68
C ILE A 275 -14.36 -14.94 -25.34
N GLU A 276 -13.12 -14.76 -24.88
CA GLU A 276 -12.64 -15.19 -23.55
C GLU A 276 -13.28 -14.32 -22.47
N THR A 277 -14.01 -14.95 -21.54
CA THR A 277 -14.86 -14.27 -20.53
C THR A 277 -14.07 -13.51 -19.47
N ASP A 278 -12.97 -14.08 -18.99
CA ASP A 278 -12.39 -13.69 -17.70
C ASP A 278 -11.01 -13.02 -17.85
N SER A 279 -10.33 -13.24 -18.98
CA SER A 279 -9.18 -12.43 -19.39
C SER A 279 -8.89 -12.51 -20.90
N LEU A 280 -8.40 -11.41 -21.48
CA LEU A 280 -8.02 -11.36 -22.89
C LEU A 280 -6.72 -12.16 -23.13
N LYS A 281 -6.75 -13.12 -24.06
CA LYS A 281 -5.55 -13.84 -24.51
C LYS A 281 -4.79 -13.00 -25.54
N TYR A 282 -3.61 -12.54 -25.13
CA TYR A 282 -2.76 -11.66 -25.94
C TYR A 282 -1.70 -12.43 -26.73
N GLU A 283 -1.45 -11.94 -27.94
CA GLU A 283 -0.41 -12.38 -28.88
C GLU A 283 0.64 -11.26 -29.01
N LEU A 284 1.94 -11.57 -29.01
CA LEU A 284 3.03 -10.58 -29.12
C LEU A 284 3.37 -10.32 -30.59
N PHE A 285 3.60 -9.06 -30.94
CA PHE A 285 4.00 -8.61 -32.28
C PHE A 285 5.31 -7.82 -32.26
N HIS A 286 6.03 -7.89 -33.36
CA HIS A 286 7.28 -7.16 -33.60
C HIS A 286 7.29 -6.55 -35.00
N LEU A 287 7.49 -5.24 -35.06
CA LEU A 287 7.71 -4.45 -36.27
C LEU A 287 9.19 -4.10 -36.40
N ARG A 288 9.76 -4.31 -37.58
CA ARG A 288 11.10 -3.86 -37.97
C ARG A 288 11.07 -3.41 -39.43
N GLU A 289 11.62 -2.24 -39.73
CA GLU A 289 11.77 -1.75 -41.12
C GLU A 289 10.47 -1.76 -41.95
N GLY A 290 9.31 -1.58 -41.28
CA GLY A 290 7.98 -1.66 -41.91
C GLY A 290 7.41 -3.08 -42.07
N ILE A 291 8.18 -4.11 -41.75
CA ILE A 291 7.76 -5.52 -41.76
C ILE A 291 7.22 -5.87 -40.37
N LEU A 292 5.94 -6.25 -40.31
CA LEU A 292 5.28 -6.74 -39.10
C LEU A 292 5.36 -8.26 -39.01
N SER A 293 5.67 -8.78 -37.82
CA SER A 293 5.75 -10.20 -37.54
C SER A 293 5.02 -10.57 -36.25
N GLN A 294 4.38 -11.75 -36.24
CA GLN A 294 3.77 -12.31 -35.04
C GLN A 294 4.79 -13.16 -34.27
N VAL A 295 5.10 -12.79 -33.04
CA VAL A 295 6.06 -13.48 -32.17
C VAL A 295 5.40 -14.65 -31.46
N THR A 296 4.34 -14.41 -30.68
CA THR A 296 3.56 -15.47 -29.99
C THR A 296 2.14 -15.57 -30.53
N ASP A 297 1.45 -16.69 -30.27
CA ASP A 297 0.02 -16.86 -30.59
C ASP A 297 -0.74 -17.55 -29.45
N THR A 298 -2.08 -17.55 -29.53
CA THR A 298 -2.95 -18.19 -28.53
C THR A 298 -2.92 -19.72 -28.53
N LEU A 299 -2.21 -20.35 -29.48
CA LEU A 299 -1.98 -21.80 -29.54
C LEU A 299 -0.66 -22.22 -28.86
N GLY A 300 0.09 -21.25 -28.33
CA GLY A 300 1.34 -21.48 -27.61
C GLY A 300 2.60 -21.35 -28.46
N LYS A 301 2.53 -20.81 -29.68
CA LYS A 301 3.74 -20.45 -30.44
C LYS A 301 4.64 -19.57 -29.58
N ASN A 302 5.91 -19.96 -29.47
CA ASN A 302 6.92 -19.22 -28.69
C ASN A 302 6.56 -19.00 -27.21
N LEU A 303 5.65 -19.83 -26.68
CA LEU A 303 5.29 -19.92 -25.26
C LEU A 303 5.58 -21.35 -24.76
N ARG A 304 5.46 -21.56 -23.45
CA ARG A 304 5.53 -22.92 -22.86
C ARG A 304 4.18 -23.60 -22.98
N LYS A 305 4.16 -24.93 -22.85
CA LYS A 305 2.92 -25.69 -22.81
C LYS A 305 2.03 -25.22 -21.64
N ASN A 306 0.76 -24.97 -21.92
CA ASN A 306 -0.25 -24.45 -20.98
C ASN A 306 0.09 -23.06 -20.39
N TRP A 307 0.90 -22.25 -21.09
CA TRP A 307 1.24 -20.89 -20.67
C TRP A 307 0.68 -19.85 -21.64
N GLU A 308 0.40 -18.66 -21.10
CA GLU A 308 -0.09 -17.48 -21.80
C GLU A 308 0.94 -16.35 -21.77
N LEU A 309 0.75 -15.35 -22.62
CA LEU A 309 1.50 -14.09 -22.58
C LEU A 309 1.02 -13.24 -21.41
N SER A 310 1.94 -12.76 -20.56
CA SER A 310 1.59 -11.93 -19.41
C SER A 310 1.34 -10.48 -19.84
N ALA A 311 0.14 -9.98 -19.57
CA ALA A 311 -0.22 -8.56 -19.73
C ALA A 311 0.09 -7.71 -18.49
N ALA A 312 0.83 -8.23 -17.51
CA ALA A 312 1.26 -7.47 -16.34
C ALA A 312 2.37 -6.47 -16.73
N GLN A 313 3.56 -6.98 -17.05
CA GLN A 313 4.68 -6.22 -17.59
C GLN A 313 4.44 -5.83 -19.07
N ALA A 314 5.23 -4.88 -19.57
CA ALA A 314 5.37 -4.68 -21.01
C ALA A 314 6.53 -5.53 -21.55
N PRO A 315 6.51 -5.92 -22.85
CA PRO A 315 7.72 -6.36 -23.51
C PRO A 315 8.73 -5.20 -23.58
N PHE A 316 10.01 -5.51 -23.78
CA PHE A 316 11.06 -4.49 -23.95
C PHE A 316 12.15 -4.99 -24.90
N PHE A 317 12.93 -4.07 -25.44
CA PHE A 317 14.10 -4.39 -26.27
C PHE A 317 15.38 -4.25 -25.45
N SER A 318 16.41 -5.00 -25.82
CA SER A 318 17.79 -4.70 -25.41
C SER A 318 18.25 -3.34 -25.95
N GLU A 319 19.28 -2.74 -25.34
CA GLU A 319 19.83 -1.41 -25.70
C GLU A 319 20.16 -1.32 -27.21
N HIS A 320 20.76 -2.37 -27.77
CA HIS A 320 21.10 -2.44 -29.20
C HIS A 320 20.04 -3.09 -30.08
N GLY A 321 18.88 -3.47 -29.53
CA GLY A 321 17.76 -4.04 -30.27
C GLY A 321 17.94 -5.48 -30.78
N LYS A 322 18.97 -6.24 -30.34
CA LYS A 322 19.15 -7.65 -30.77
C LYS A 322 18.15 -8.62 -30.14
N ARG A 323 17.50 -8.24 -29.03
CA ARG A 323 16.57 -9.09 -28.27
C ARG A 323 15.26 -8.36 -28.00
N LEU A 324 14.14 -9.08 -28.14
CA LEU A 324 12.82 -8.66 -27.67
C LEU A 324 12.41 -9.54 -26.48
N PHE A 325 12.47 -8.97 -25.28
CA PHE A 325 12.08 -9.60 -24.04
C PHE A 325 10.57 -9.52 -23.83
N TYR A 326 10.00 -10.59 -23.29
CA TYR A 326 8.59 -10.65 -22.93
C TYR A 326 8.33 -11.63 -21.78
N TYR A 327 7.19 -11.44 -21.13
CA TYR A 327 6.81 -12.17 -19.94
C TYR A 327 5.68 -13.15 -20.28
N SER A 328 5.76 -14.37 -19.75
CA SER A 328 4.76 -15.41 -19.91
C SER A 328 4.43 -16.04 -18.56
N ARG A 329 3.28 -16.69 -18.40
CA ARG A 329 2.89 -17.31 -17.13
C ARG A 329 2.02 -18.56 -17.37
N PRO A 330 1.93 -19.49 -16.41
CA PRO A 330 0.87 -20.50 -16.43
C PRO A 330 -0.49 -19.83 -16.62
N ALA A 331 -1.33 -20.38 -17.50
CA ALA A 331 -2.67 -19.83 -17.74
C ALA A 331 -3.49 -19.86 -16.44
N ARG A 332 -4.15 -18.75 -16.10
CA ARG A 332 -4.96 -18.62 -14.88
C ARG A 332 -6.44 -18.50 -15.24
N ASN A 333 -7.23 -19.49 -14.85
CA ASN A 333 -8.66 -19.28 -14.68
C ASN A 333 -8.87 -18.57 -13.33
N PHE A 334 -9.62 -17.48 -13.32
CA PHE A 334 -10.12 -16.85 -12.11
C PHE A 334 -11.63 -16.70 -12.25
N ASP A 335 -12.39 -17.54 -11.57
CA ASP A 335 -13.82 -17.35 -11.39
C ASP A 335 -14.03 -16.20 -10.37
N ILE A 336 -13.89 -14.96 -10.85
CA ILE A 336 -14.11 -13.77 -10.01
C ILE A 336 -15.61 -13.53 -9.93
N ASP A 337 -16.17 -13.47 -8.72
CA ASP A 337 -17.54 -12.99 -8.54
C ASP A 337 -17.61 -11.49 -8.84
N THR A 338 -17.98 -11.16 -10.08
CA THR A 338 -18.12 -9.78 -10.56
C THR A 338 -19.42 -9.09 -10.13
N THR A 339 -20.21 -9.67 -9.22
CA THR A 339 -21.50 -9.10 -8.79
C THR A 339 -21.40 -8.04 -7.68
N MET A 340 -20.34 -8.05 -6.86
CA MET A 340 -20.15 -7.09 -5.76
C MET A 340 -19.59 -5.73 -6.23
N LEU A 341 -20.02 -4.65 -5.57
CA LEU A 341 -19.52 -3.29 -5.78
C LEU A 341 -18.26 -3.01 -4.96
N GLU A 342 -17.38 -2.13 -5.45
CA GLU A 342 -16.15 -1.71 -4.77
C GLU A 342 -16.37 -1.16 -3.35
N GLU A 343 -17.53 -0.52 -3.10
CA GLU A 343 -17.90 0.01 -1.78
C GLU A 343 -18.36 -1.07 -0.78
N GLU A 344 -18.63 -2.30 -1.26
CA GLU A 344 -19.02 -3.48 -0.47
C GLU A 344 -17.81 -4.36 -0.11
N ILE A 345 -16.66 -4.18 -0.78
CA ILE A 345 -15.45 -5.02 -0.63
C ILE A 345 -14.60 -4.55 0.58
N PRO A 346 -14.36 -5.38 1.61
CA PRO A 346 -13.70 -4.98 2.87
C PRO A 346 -12.17 -4.86 2.81
N ASP A 347 -11.60 -3.94 3.60
CA ASP A 347 -10.15 -3.73 3.73
C ASP A 347 -9.52 -4.64 4.83
N VAL A 348 -9.77 -5.95 4.76
CA VAL A 348 -9.30 -6.93 5.76
C VAL A 348 -8.11 -7.76 5.29
N ASP A 349 -7.14 -8.02 6.17
CA ASP A 349 -6.15 -9.07 6.01
C ASP A 349 -6.55 -10.26 6.89
N VAL A 350 -6.77 -11.43 6.28
CA VAL A 350 -7.05 -12.66 7.01
C VAL A 350 -5.74 -13.43 7.19
N TRP A 351 -5.11 -13.31 8.35
CA TRP A 351 -3.91 -14.08 8.67
C TRP A 351 -4.30 -15.50 9.08
N ASN A 352 -3.65 -16.50 8.48
CA ASN A 352 -3.81 -17.90 8.86
C ASN A 352 -2.50 -18.45 9.46
N TYR A 353 -2.57 -19.19 10.55
CA TYR A 353 -1.37 -19.78 11.17
C TYR A 353 -0.56 -20.68 10.20
N LYS A 354 -1.19 -21.21 9.14
CA LYS A 354 -0.56 -22.03 8.08
C LYS A 354 0.07 -21.25 6.92
N ASP A 355 -0.06 -19.92 6.85
CA ASP A 355 0.43 -19.11 5.72
C ASP A 355 1.92 -19.36 5.41
N LYS A 356 2.32 -19.52 4.15
CA LYS A 356 3.75 -19.66 3.80
C LYS A 356 4.54 -18.40 4.16
N LEU A 357 4.03 -17.24 3.73
CA LEU A 357 4.55 -15.91 4.06
C LEU A 357 3.53 -15.21 4.95
N ILE A 358 3.96 -14.56 6.04
CA ILE A 358 3.02 -13.79 6.87
C ILE A 358 2.45 -12.61 6.07
N GLN A 359 1.22 -12.17 6.38
CA GLN A 359 0.54 -11.12 5.61
C GLN A 359 1.37 -9.83 5.38
N PRO A 360 2.21 -9.33 6.32
CA PRO A 360 3.08 -8.18 6.05
C PRO A 360 4.10 -8.44 4.93
N GLU A 361 4.67 -9.64 4.86
CA GLU A 361 5.55 -10.02 3.74
C GLU A 361 4.76 -10.16 2.43
N GLN A 362 3.55 -10.71 2.49
CA GLN A 362 2.66 -10.79 1.32
C GLN A 362 2.28 -9.39 0.80
N LYS A 363 1.99 -8.43 1.69
CA LYS A 363 1.72 -7.02 1.35
C LYS A 363 2.92 -6.35 0.69
N VAL A 364 4.09 -6.45 1.31
CA VAL A 364 5.34 -5.85 0.77
C VAL A 364 5.67 -6.44 -0.60
N LYS A 365 5.40 -7.74 -0.81
CA LYS A 365 5.57 -8.42 -2.11
C LYS A 365 4.32 -8.41 -3.01
N LEU A 366 3.22 -7.73 -2.65
CA LEU A 366 1.91 -7.95 -3.28
C LEU A 366 1.94 -7.76 -4.79
N LYS A 367 2.49 -6.61 -5.23
CA LYS A 367 2.64 -6.28 -6.64
C LYS A 367 3.48 -7.33 -7.39
N ASP A 368 4.53 -7.87 -6.78
CA ASP A 368 5.40 -8.86 -7.40
C ASP A 368 4.71 -10.23 -7.48
N LEU A 369 3.89 -10.59 -6.48
CA LEU A 369 3.12 -11.84 -6.44
C LEU A 369 1.97 -11.83 -7.47
N GLU A 370 1.22 -10.72 -7.58
CA GLU A 370 0.16 -10.57 -8.58
C GLU A 370 0.72 -10.66 -10.00
N ASN A 371 1.78 -9.88 -10.25
CA ASN A 371 2.43 -9.74 -11.55
C ASN A 371 3.50 -10.83 -11.81
N LYS A 372 3.62 -11.87 -10.95
CA LYS A 372 4.64 -12.92 -11.11
C LYS A 372 4.53 -13.57 -12.48
N ALA A 373 5.55 -13.34 -13.30
CA ALA A 373 5.63 -13.79 -14.68
C ALA A 373 7.08 -14.07 -15.06
N TYR A 374 7.23 -14.94 -16.04
CA TYR A 374 8.44 -15.68 -16.34
C TYR A 374 9.04 -15.17 -17.64
N LEU A 375 10.24 -14.61 -17.54
CA LEU A 375 10.93 -13.95 -18.63
C LEU A 375 11.38 -14.95 -19.69
N SER A 376 11.20 -14.58 -20.95
CA SER A 376 11.80 -15.21 -22.13
C SER A 376 12.20 -14.09 -23.11
N TYR A 377 13.07 -14.38 -24.07
CA TYR A 377 13.36 -13.42 -25.16
C TYR A 377 13.28 -14.08 -26.53
N LEU A 378 12.86 -13.28 -27.52
CA LEU A 378 13.06 -13.55 -28.94
C LEU A 378 14.39 -12.92 -29.37
N ASP A 379 15.28 -13.76 -29.88
CA ASP A 379 16.50 -13.38 -30.55
C ASP A 379 16.17 -12.84 -31.95
N LEU A 380 16.40 -11.55 -32.19
CA LEU A 380 15.95 -10.84 -33.40
C LEU A 380 16.89 -11.00 -34.61
N GLU A 381 18.03 -11.67 -34.42
CA GLU A 381 18.96 -12.05 -35.48
C GLU A 381 18.71 -13.47 -35.99
N THR A 382 18.39 -14.41 -35.08
CA THR A 382 18.19 -15.84 -35.40
C THR A 382 16.74 -16.31 -35.38
N GLY A 383 15.80 -15.49 -34.88
CA GLY A 383 14.38 -15.83 -34.75
C GLY A 383 14.07 -16.87 -33.67
N LYS A 384 15.04 -17.20 -32.81
CA LYS A 384 14.88 -18.20 -31.74
C LYS A 384 14.26 -17.58 -30.50
N VAL A 385 13.45 -18.36 -29.79
CA VAL A 385 12.95 -18.00 -28.46
C VAL A 385 13.63 -18.83 -27.38
N ILE A 386 14.11 -18.15 -26.33
CA ILE A 386 14.85 -18.78 -25.24
C ILE A 386 14.23 -18.39 -23.89
N PRO A 387 13.80 -19.38 -23.08
CA PRO A 387 13.28 -19.15 -21.74
C PRO A 387 14.39 -18.81 -20.73
N LEU A 388 14.11 -17.91 -19.79
CA LEU A 388 15.05 -17.51 -18.74
C LEU A 388 14.55 -17.86 -17.32
N HIS A 389 13.41 -17.31 -16.85
CA HIS A 389 12.82 -17.70 -15.55
C HIS A 389 12.22 -19.12 -15.61
N ASP A 390 12.17 -19.87 -14.52
CA ASP A 390 11.34 -21.07 -14.37
C ASP A 390 10.78 -21.19 -12.93
N ASP A 391 9.98 -22.22 -12.65
CA ASP A 391 9.28 -22.34 -11.34
C ASP A 391 10.22 -22.57 -10.15
N GLU A 392 11.50 -22.88 -10.38
CA GLU A 392 12.52 -22.99 -9.34
C GLU A 392 13.29 -21.67 -9.15
N LEU A 393 13.32 -20.77 -10.15
CA LEU A 393 13.97 -19.46 -10.12
C LEU A 393 12.94 -18.32 -9.92
N GLU A 394 12.96 -17.68 -8.75
CA GLU A 394 12.01 -16.60 -8.44
C GLU A 394 12.34 -15.29 -9.16
N TYR A 395 13.63 -15.02 -9.40
CA TYR A 395 14.16 -13.77 -9.96
C TYR A 395 15.33 -14.05 -10.91
N ILE A 396 15.57 -13.13 -11.86
CA ILE A 396 16.76 -13.05 -12.71
C ILE A 396 17.25 -11.60 -12.79
N GLU A 397 18.56 -11.45 -12.89
CA GLU A 397 19.28 -10.19 -13.00
C GLU A 397 19.87 -10.07 -14.42
N LEU A 398 19.49 -8.99 -15.12
CA LEU A 398 20.08 -8.60 -16.41
C LEU A 398 21.01 -7.40 -16.20
N ASP A 399 22.02 -7.28 -17.06
CA ASP A 399 22.75 -6.02 -17.25
C ASP A 399 21.88 -4.98 -18.00
N ARG A 400 22.39 -3.75 -18.11
CA ARG A 400 21.73 -2.65 -18.83
C ARG A 400 21.43 -3.03 -20.29
N ASP A 401 22.42 -3.57 -21.00
CA ASP A 401 22.28 -3.91 -22.41
C ASP A 401 21.24 -5.02 -22.65
N ALA A 402 21.01 -5.86 -21.65
CA ALA A 402 20.26 -7.11 -21.70
C ALA A 402 20.77 -8.08 -22.78
N GLU A 403 22.04 -7.99 -23.18
CA GLU A 403 22.63 -8.72 -24.32
C GLU A 403 23.77 -9.70 -23.97
N GLN A 404 24.19 -9.77 -22.71
CA GLN A 404 25.15 -10.77 -22.21
C GLN A 404 24.76 -12.23 -22.51
N ARG A 405 25.76 -13.12 -22.48
CA ARG A 405 25.57 -14.57 -22.61
C ARG A 405 25.20 -15.27 -21.31
N TYR A 406 25.57 -14.73 -20.16
CA TYR A 406 25.35 -15.39 -18.86
C TYR A 406 24.76 -14.41 -17.88
N ILE A 407 23.71 -14.82 -17.18
CA ILE A 407 22.96 -13.99 -16.24
C ILE A 407 22.80 -14.72 -14.91
N LEU A 408 22.56 -13.99 -13.83
CA LEU A 408 22.19 -14.59 -12.56
C LEU A 408 20.67 -14.78 -12.45
N GLY A 409 20.27 -15.83 -11.74
CA GLY A 409 18.92 -16.01 -11.23
C GLY A 409 18.95 -16.69 -9.87
N TYR A 410 17.98 -16.40 -9.01
CA TYR A 410 17.99 -16.85 -7.62
C TYR A 410 16.61 -17.21 -7.07
N THR A 411 16.61 -17.91 -5.94
CA THR A 411 15.41 -18.41 -5.28
C THR A 411 15.57 -18.44 -3.77
N SER A 412 14.48 -18.14 -3.05
CA SER A 412 14.37 -18.12 -1.60
C SER A 412 13.29 -19.06 -1.05
N SER A 413 12.39 -19.57 -1.91
CA SER A 413 11.20 -20.30 -1.47
C SER A 413 11.44 -21.57 -0.63
N PRO A 414 12.54 -22.36 -0.79
CA PRO A 414 12.87 -23.45 0.14
C PRO A 414 12.99 -23.02 1.60
N TYR A 415 13.25 -21.73 1.84
CA TYR A 415 13.51 -21.15 3.16
C TYR A 415 12.34 -20.24 3.65
N ASP A 416 11.23 -20.14 2.88
CA ASP A 416 10.11 -19.20 3.09
C ASP A 416 9.56 -19.18 4.52
N VAL A 417 9.27 -20.36 5.09
CA VAL A 417 8.72 -20.45 6.46
C VAL A 417 9.82 -20.19 7.49
N ALA A 418 11.00 -20.78 7.30
CA ALA A 418 12.09 -20.74 8.26
C ALA A 418 12.69 -19.33 8.44
N ARG A 419 12.64 -18.46 7.42
CA ARG A 419 13.07 -17.06 7.50
C ARG A 419 12.30 -16.23 8.54
N SER A 420 11.16 -16.72 9.01
CA SER A 420 10.40 -16.16 10.14
C SER A 420 11.16 -16.20 11.47
N TRP A 421 12.23 -17.00 11.58
CA TRP A 421 13.07 -17.13 12.79
C TRP A 421 14.54 -17.51 12.52
N GLN A 422 14.96 -17.72 11.28
CA GLN A 422 16.35 -17.96 10.89
C GLN A 422 16.98 -16.71 10.25
N TYR A 423 18.24 -16.46 10.57
CA TYR A 423 19.03 -15.36 10.02
C TYR A 423 20.53 -15.77 9.95
N PRO A 424 21.30 -15.35 8.93
CA PRO A 424 20.86 -14.58 7.77
C PRO A 424 19.88 -15.35 6.87
N TRP A 425 19.10 -14.63 6.07
CA TRP A 425 18.17 -15.25 5.12
C TRP A 425 18.93 -15.84 3.94
N LEU A 426 18.68 -17.11 3.65
CA LEU A 426 19.43 -17.88 2.66
C LEU A 426 18.75 -17.89 1.29
N GLN A 427 19.57 -17.95 0.25
CA GLN A 427 19.16 -18.06 -1.15
C GLN A 427 20.09 -19.00 -1.92
N ASP A 428 19.59 -19.58 -3.00
CA ASP A 428 20.38 -20.32 -3.98
C ASP A 428 20.49 -19.48 -5.26
N PHE A 429 21.72 -19.26 -5.75
CA PHE A 429 22.01 -18.51 -6.98
C PHE A 429 22.52 -19.42 -8.09
N TYR A 430 22.03 -19.18 -9.30
CA TYR A 430 22.32 -19.93 -10.50
C TYR A 430 22.82 -18.99 -11.59
N ILE A 431 23.82 -19.42 -12.36
CA ILE A 431 24.14 -18.81 -13.65
C ILE A 431 23.26 -19.46 -14.72
N VAL A 432 22.55 -18.67 -15.52
CA VAL A 432 21.77 -19.12 -16.68
C VAL A 432 22.50 -18.72 -17.97
N ASP A 433 22.77 -19.67 -18.86
CA ASP A 433 23.27 -19.39 -20.21
C ASP A 433 22.11 -18.95 -21.10
N THR A 434 22.10 -17.67 -21.47
CA THR A 434 21.01 -17.01 -22.23
C THR A 434 20.85 -17.54 -23.63
N GLN A 435 21.83 -18.26 -24.20
CA GLN A 435 21.69 -18.91 -25.51
C GLN A 435 20.94 -20.25 -25.44
N THR A 436 20.74 -20.80 -24.24
CA THR A 436 20.21 -22.16 -24.06
C THR A 436 19.15 -22.32 -22.97
N GLY A 437 18.97 -21.33 -22.09
CA GLY A 437 18.12 -21.43 -20.89
C GLY A 437 18.66 -22.39 -19.83
N LYS A 438 19.89 -22.92 -19.98
CA LYS A 438 20.46 -23.87 -19.03
C LYS A 438 21.03 -23.14 -17.82
N LYS A 439 20.55 -23.53 -16.63
CA LYS A 439 21.06 -23.06 -15.35
C LYS A 439 22.12 -23.99 -14.76
N ARG A 440 23.11 -23.41 -14.07
CA ARG A 440 24.11 -24.11 -13.23
C ARG A 440 24.17 -23.43 -11.87
N LEU A 441 24.24 -24.20 -10.80
CA LEU A 441 24.38 -23.68 -9.44
C LEU A 441 25.72 -22.94 -9.30
N ALA A 442 25.68 -21.75 -8.72
CA ALA A 442 26.84 -20.88 -8.50
C ALA A 442 27.07 -20.63 -7.01
N LEU A 443 26.02 -20.23 -6.28
CA LEU A 443 26.00 -20.13 -4.82
C LEU A 443 24.81 -20.94 -4.29
N LYS A 444 24.90 -21.50 -3.09
CA LYS A 444 23.83 -22.29 -2.46
C LYS A 444 23.77 -21.95 -0.97
N GLU A 445 22.59 -21.95 -0.37
CA GLU A 445 22.40 -21.73 1.07
C GLU A 445 23.12 -20.46 1.57
N THR A 446 23.20 -19.41 0.73
CA THR A 446 24.03 -18.24 0.99
C THR A 446 23.22 -17.00 1.35
N ALA A 447 23.82 -16.13 2.16
CA ALA A 447 23.33 -14.78 2.44
C ALA A 447 23.86 -13.72 1.46
N ALA A 448 24.76 -14.12 0.55
CA ALA A 448 25.43 -13.23 -0.38
C ALA A 448 24.43 -12.48 -1.29
N ARG A 449 24.79 -11.24 -1.64
CA ARG A 449 24.08 -10.41 -2.62
C ARG A 449 25.08 -10.02 -3.71
N PRO A 450 25.01 -10.61 -4.91
CA PRO A 450 25.87 -10.23 -6.02
C PRO A 450 25.39 -8.95 -6.71
N ASP A 451 26.28 -8.00 -6.91
CA ASP A 451 26.09 -6.86 -7.82
C ASP A 451 26.70 -7.22 -9.20
N LEU A 452 25.86 -7.23 -10.25
CA LEU A 452 26.27 -7.54 -11.62
C LEU A 452 27.09 -6.39 -12.24
N SER A 453 28.16 -6.71 -12.96
CA SER A 453 29.00 -5.72 -13.64
C SER A 453 28.28 -5.06 -14.83
N PRO A 454 28.62 -3.80 -15.20
CA PRO A 454 27.91 -3.08 -16.27
C PRO A 454 28.04 -3.70 -17.66
N ASP A 455 28.96 -4.65 -17.83
CA ASP A 455 29.21 -5.44 -19.04
C ASP A 455 28.70 -6.90 -18.94
N GLY A 456 27.97 -7.24 -17.88
CA GLY A 456 27.33 -8.54 -17.67
C GLY A 456 28.27 -9.74 -17.49
N ASN A 457 29.59 -9.53 -17.40
CA ASN A 457 30.59 -10.61 -17.38
C ASN A 457 30.87 -11.17 -15.97
N PHE A 458 30.66 -10.36 -14.94
CA PHE A 458 31.02 -10.69 -13.56
C PHE A 458 29.92 -10.33 -12.58
N ALA A 459 29.78 -11.10 -11.50
CA ALA A 459 28.99 -10.69 -10.35
C ALA A 459 29.89 -10.56 -9.11
N VAL A 460 29.89 -9.40 -8.48
CA VAL A 460 30.69 -9.09 -7.28
C VAL A 460 29.81 -9.29 -6.06
N TYR A 461 30.17 -10.21 -5.17
CA TYR A 461 29.39 -10.51 -3.98
C TYR A 461 30.27 -10.50 -2.74
N PHE A 462 29.70 -10.15 -1.59
CA PHE A 462 30.35 -10.38 -0.31
C PHE A 462 29.98 -11.77 0.22
N ASP A 463 30.98 -12.55 0.61
CA ASP A 463 30.76 -13.84 1.27
C ASP A 463 30.75 -13.66 2.78
N THR A 464 29.62 -13.96 3.43
CA THR A 464 29.47 -13.79 4.88
C THR A 464 30.24 -14.83 5.70
N GLU A 465 30.63 -15.97 5.10
CA GLU A 465 31.42 -17.00 5.80
C GLU A 465 32.92 -16.67 5.79
N SER A 466 33.49 -16.36 4.63
CA SER A 466 34.91 -15.97 4.50
C SER A 466 35.17 -14.51 4.86
N GLN A 467 34.12 -13.70 4.98
CA GLN A 467 34.15 -12.26 5.25
C GLN A 467 34.97 -11.43 4.23
N ASP A 468 35.03 -11.89 2.98
CA ASP A 468 35.72 -11.23 1.86
C ASP A 468 34.75 -10.83 0.75
N TRP A 469 35.19 -9.88 -0.08
CA TRP A 469 34.59 -9.66 -1.39
C TRP A 469 35.11 -10.68 -2.40
N TRP A 470 34.19 -11.29 -3.13
CA TRP A 470 34.44 -12.24 -4.19
C TRP A 470 33.91 -11.70 -5.52
N ILE A 471 34.53 -12.14 -6.60
CA ILE A 471 34.03 -11.98 -7.97
C ILE A 471 33.77 -13.34 -8.58
N LEU A 472 32.57 -13.52 -9.10
CA LEU A 472 32.11 -14.68 -9.85
C LEU A 472 32.21 -14.37 -11.35
N ASP A 473 33.05 -15.12 -12.06
CA ASP A 473 33.12 -15.12 -13.51
C ASP A 473 31.92 -15.85 -14.09
N LEU A 474 31.01 -15.12 -14.75
CA LEU A 474 29.72 -15.68 -15.17
C LEU A 474 29.85 -16.59 -16.40
N GLU A 475 30.97 -16.59 -17.14
CA GLU A 475 31.25 -17.59 -18.18
C GLU A 475 31.85 -18.87 -17.59
N LYS A 476 32.81 -18.76 -16.67
CA LYS A 476 33.55 -19.92 -16.16
C LYS A 476 32.87 -20.61 -14.97
N ASN A 477 32.01 -19.90 -14.22
CA ASN A 477 31.61 -20.26 -12.85
C ASN A 477 32.83 -20.34 -11.90
N GLU A 478 33.86 -19.54 -12.18
CA GLU A 478 35.08 -19.45 -11.36
C GLU A 478 34.92 -18.30 -10.34
N LYS A 479 35.30 -18.57 -9.09
CA LYS A 479 35.24 -17.61 -7.99
C LYS A 479 36.65 -17.14 -7.66
N ARG A 480 36.89 -15.83 -7.70
CA ARG A 480 38.13 -15.19 -7.29
C ARG A 480 37.86 -14.28 -6.10
N ASN A 481 38.66 -14.42 -5.05
CA ASN A 481 38.63 -13.48 -3.93
C ASN A 481 39.31 -12.16 -4.36
N LEU A 482 38.68 -11.02 -4.05
CA LEU A 482 39.17 -9.68 -4.37
C LEU A 482 39.98 -9.05 -3.21
N THR A 483 39.75 -9.48 -1.97
CA THR A 483 40.24 -8.79 -0.77
C THR A 483 41.21 -9.60 0.09
N SER A 484 41.43 -10.89 -0.20
CA SER A 484 42.38 -11.75 0.54
C SER A 484 43.85 -11.29 0.53
N GLU A 485 44.24 -10.40 -0.38
CA GLU A 485 45.57 -9.74 -0.37
C GLU A 485 45.61 -8.45 0.47
N VAL A 486 44.50 -8.04 1.09
CA VAL A 486 44.33 -6.78 1.83
C VAL A 486 44.20 -7.05 3.34
N GLU A 487 45.15 -6.53 4.11
CA GLU A 487 45.12 -6.54 5.57
C GLU A 487 44.15 -5.48 6.10
N THR A 488 42.85 -5.61 5.79
CA THR A 488 41.78 -4.69 6.21
C THR A 488 40.45 -5.42 6.19
N ALA A 489 39.66 -5.30 7.25
CA ALA A 489 38.32 -5.87 7.31
C ALA A 489 37.34 -5.09 6.42
N PHE A 490 36.68 -5.81 5.53
CA PHE A 490 35.56 -5.31 4.71
C PHE A 490 34.19 -5.58 5.35
N HIS A 491 34.13 -6.49 6.33
CA HIS A 491 32.99 -6.71 7.23
C HIS A 491 32.98 -5.73 8.40
N ASP A 492 31.82 -5.57 9.04
CA ASP A 492 31.73 -4.78 10.27
C ASP A 492 32.46 -5.43 11.45
N VAL A 493 33.57 -4.83 11.88
CA VAL A 493 34.42 -5.34 12.96
C VAL A 493 33.81 -5.13 14.35
N GLU A 494 32.80 -4.27 14.46
CA GLU A 494 32.07 -3.99 15.71
C GLU A 494 30.82 -4.89 15.86
N ASN A 495 30.59 -5.84 14.94
CA ASN A 495 29.45 -6.76 14.94
C ASN A 495 29.47 -7.69 16.17
N ASP A 496 28.71 -7.34 17.20
CA ASP A 496 28.57 -8.07 18.47
C ASP A 496 27.38 -9.05 18.51
N VAL A 497 26.54 -9.06 17.46
CA VAL A 497 25.39 -9.96 17.31
C VAL A 497 25.79 -11.39 16.96
N PRO A 498 25.00 -12.42 17.34
CA PRO A 498 25.27 -13.83 17.03
C PRO A 498 24.91 -14.19 15.58
N ALA A 499 25.39 -13.40 14.61
CA ALA A 499 25.23 -13.58 13.18
C ALA A 499 26.51 -13.15 12.45
N ALA A 500 26.71 -13.65 11.23
CA ALA A 500 27.87 -13.29 10.40
C ALA A 500 27.89 -11.79 10.06
N ALA A 501 29.05 -11.16 10.22
CA ALA A 501 29.20 -9.73 10.00
C ALA A 501 29.06 -9.35 8.52
N TRP A 502 28.16 -8.40 8.23
CA TRP A 502 27.90 -7.87 6.90
C TRP A 502 29.01 -6.93 6.41
N PRO A 503 29.14 -6.70 5.09
CA PRO A 503 30.13 -5.78 4.57
C PRO A 503 29.76 -4.33 4.88
N TYR A 504 30.77 -3.48 4.98
CA TYR A 504 30.60 -2.02 5.03
C TYR A 504 29.95 -1.41 3.77
N GLY A 505 29.82 -2.22 2.71
CA GLY A 505 28.90 -2.03 1.58
C GLY A 505 29.60 -2.05 0.21
N PHE A 506 28.79 -2.28 -0.84
CA PHE A 506 29.24 -2.11 -2.23
C PHE A 506 29.20 -0.63 -2.62
N GLY A 507 30.26 -0.15 -3.28
CA GLY A 507 30.43 1.24 -3.70
C GLY A 507 30.04 1.52 -5.15
N GLY A 508 29.43 0.57 -5.87
CA GLY A 508 29.11 0.73 -7.28
C GLY A 508 30.30 0.55 -8.21
N PHE A 509 30.04 0.70 -9.51
CA PHE A 509 31.05 0.65 -10.56
C PHE A 509 31.47 2.06 -11.00
N THR A 510 32.74 2.22 -11.32
CA THR A 510 33.26 3.44 -11.97
C THR A 510 32.86 3.50 -13.45
N LYS A 511 33.00 4.68 -14.08
CA LYS A 511 32.82 4.85 -15.54
C LYS A 511 33.76 3.98 -16.40
N ASP A 512 34.83 3.43 -15.81
CA ASP A 512 35.77 2.49 -16.44
C ASP A 512 35.67 1.05 -15.89
N GLY A 513 34.51 0.69 -15.32
CA GLY A 513 34.15 -0.69 -14.97
C GLY A 513 34.83 -1.26 -13.74
N LYS A 514 35.51 -0.44 -12.92
CA LYS A 514 36.16 -0.90 -11.69
C LYS A 514 35.15 -1.01 -10.56
N VAL A 515 35.35 -2.04 -9.76
CA VAL A 515 34.58 -2.35 -8.55
C VAL A 515 34.98 -1.37 -7.45
N LEU A 516 34.03 -0.67 -6.84
CA LEU A 516 34.28 0.04 -5.57
C LEU A 516 33.72 -0.77 -4.40
N MET A 517 34.50 -0.91 -3.34
CA MET A 517 34.16 -1.66 -2.12
C MET A 517 34.45 -0.79 -0.91
N PHE A 518 33.63 -0.85 0.14
CA PHE A 518 33.89 -0.08 1.35
C PHE A 518 34.58 -0.90 2.43
N ASP A 519 35.48 -0.26 3.16
CA ASP A 519 35.76 -0.58 4.55
C ASP A 519 35.00 0.39 5.49
N GLN A 520 35.24 0.26 6.79
CA GLN A 520 34.67 1.07 7.87
C GLN A 520 34.59 2.57 7.56
N PHE A 521 35.62 3.13 6.91
CA PHE A 521 35.73 4.55 6.58
C PHE A 521 35.99 4.82 5.10
N ASP A 522 36.70 3.91 4.43
CA ASP A 522 37.37 4.15 3.17
C ASP A 522 36.78 3.38 1.98
N ILE A 523 36.91 3.99 0.81
CA ILE A 523 36.56 3.41 -0.48
C ILE A 523 37.83 2.77 -1.07
N TRP A 524 37.70 1.50 -1.44
CA TRP A 524 38.70 0.70 -2.15
C TRP A 524 38.24 0.42 -3.57
N MET A 525 39.17 0.26 -4.50
CA MET A 525 38.92 0.14 -5.94
C MET A 525 39.66 -1.08 -6.53
N ALA A 526 38.95 -1.97 -7.20
CA ALA A 526 39.52 -3.18 -7.81
C ALA A 526 39.17 -3.30 -9.31
N ASP A 527 40.07 -3.94 -10.07
CA ASP A 527 39.89 -4.22 -11.49
C ASP A 527 39.31 -5.65 -11.64
N PRO A 528 38.07 -5.83 -12.13
CA PRO A 528 37.45 -7.15 -12.19
C PRO A 528 38.16 -8.08 -13.18
N GLY A 529 38.72 -7.51 -14.26
CA GLY A 529 39.42 -8.23 -15.32
C GLY A 529 40.90 -8.48 -15.07
N LYS A 530 41.47 -8.06 -13.93
CA LYS A 530 42.90 -8.27 -13.59
C LYS A 530 43.10 -8.83 -12.18
N ALA A 531 44.07 -9.73 -12.06
CA ALA A 531 44.61 -10.11 -10.76
C ALA A 531 45.47 -8.99 -10.19
N GLY A 532 45.30 -8.69 -8.89
CA GLY A 532 46.05 -7.66 -8.17
C GLY A 532 45.23 -7.04 -7.03
N LYS A 533 45.96 -6.54 -6.03
CA LYS A 533 45.43 -5.93 -4.80
C LYS A 533 44.61 -4.65 -5.06
N PRO A 534 43.42 -4.49 -4.44
CA PRO A 534 42.63 -3.24 -4.49
C PRO A 534 43.38 -1.98 -4.01
N GLU A 535 43.07 -0.84 -4.62
CA GLU A 535 43.64 0.48 -4.29
C GLU A 535 42.70 1.28 -3.38
N ARG A 536 43.19 1.79 -2.23
CA ARG A 536 42.43 2.72 -1.38
C ARG A 536 42.41 4.14 -1.99
N ILE A 537 41.21 4.67 -2.28
CA ILE A 537 41.04 5.96 -2.98
C ILE A 537 40.72 7.16 -2.07
N THR A 538 40.29 6.92 -0.83
CA THR A 538 40.02 7.95 0.19
C THR A 538 41.03 7.92 1.36
N LYS A 539 40.79 8.76 2.38
CA LYS A 539 41.49 8.77 3.69
C LYS A 539 40.52 9.02 4.85
N GLY A 540 39.42 8.28 4.88
CA GLY A 540 38.42 8.34 5.94
C GLY A 540 38.96 7.85 7.28
N ARG A 541 39.73 6.75 7.27
CA ARG A 541 40.26 6.11 8.48
C ARG A 541 41.19 7.02 9.27
N GLU A 542 42.00 7.83 8.60
CA GLU A 542 42.88 8.82 9.23
C GLU A 542 42.14 10.04 9.82
N ASN A 543 40.88 10.28 9.44
CA ASN A 543 40.11 11.47 9.84
C ASN A 543 38.85 11.17 10.66
N GLN A 544 38.50 9.88 10.85
CA GLN A 544 37.22 9.39 11.37
C GLN A 544 36.01 9.92 10.60
N ILE A 545 36.12 9.99 9.27
CA ILE A 545 35.03 10.35 8.37
C ILE A 545 34.67 9.11 7.56
N ILE A 546 33.39 8.74 7.54
CA ILE A 546 32.90 7.63 6.73
C ILE A 546 32.52 8.18 5.35
N TYR A 547 33.24 7.75 4.31
CA TYR A 547 32.93 8.12 2.93
C TYR A 547 32.09 7.03 2.26
N ARG A 548 30.97 7.44 1.65
CA ARG A 548 30.11 6.56 0.85
C ARG A 548 29.71 7.25 -0.45
N THR A 549 29.69 6.48 -1.54
CA THR A 549 29.36 6.97 -2.88
C THR A 549 27.86 7.16 -3.05
N LEU A 550 27.45 8.31 -3.58
CA LEU A 550 26.07 8.53 -4.00
C LEU A 550 25.83 7.89 -5.37
N ARG A 551 24.64 7.30 -5.53
CA ARG A 551 24.15 6.63 -6.75
C ARG A 551 22.78 7.23 -7.11
N LEU A 552 22.81 8.52 -7.47
CA LEU A 552 21.63 9.35 -7.81
C LEU A 552 21.24 9.26 -9.29
N ASP A 553 22.11 8.68 -10.12
CA ASP A 553 21.84 8.42 -11.53
C ASP A 553 20.62 7.48 -11.61
N ARG A 554 19.49 8.00 -12.11
CA ARG A 554 18.21 7.28 -12.12
C ARG A 554 18.23 6.07 -13.07
N GLU A 555 19.07 6.13 -14.11
CA GLU A 555 19.26 5.09 -15.13
C GLU A 555 20.34 4.08 -14.73
N ASN A 556 21.48 4.55 -14.23
CA ASN A 556 22.70 3.77 -14.00
C ASN A 556 22.95 3.59 -12.50
N ARG A 557 22.01 2.94 -11.80
CA ARG A 557 22.00 2.79 -10.33
C ARG A 557 23.13 1.91 -9.78
N GLU A 558 23.78 1.13 -10.64
CA GLU A 558 25.01 0.39 -10.35
C GLU A 558 26.26 1.29 -10.41
N LYS A 559 26.19 2.44 -11.10
CA LYS A 559 27.29 3.40 -11.24
C LYS A 559 27.27 4.46 -10.13
N VAL A 560 28.41 5.09 -9.92
CA VAL A 560 28.58 6.23 -8.99
C VAL A 560 28.28 7.57 -9.66
N SER A 561 27.63 8.46 -8.91
CA SER A 561 27.33 9.83 -9.36
C SER A 561 28.53 10.78 -9.27
N TYR A 562 28.50 11.83 -10.09
CA TYR A 562 29.55 12.84 -10.15
C TYR A 562 28.96 14.25 -10.15
N PHE A 563 29.45 15.13 -9.28
CA PHE A 563 29.17 16.57 -9.33
C PHE A 563 30.41 17.28 -9.90
N LYS A 564 30.24 18.00 -11.02
CA LYS A 564 31.33 18.76 -11.68
C LYS A 564 32.58 17.90 -11.99
N ASN A 565 32.35 16.65 -12.41
CA ASN A 565 33.34 15.58 -12.68
C ASN A 565 34.13 15.05 -11.46
N GLU A 566 33.71 15.38 -10.25
CA GLU A 566 34.20 14.78 -9.00
C GLU A 566 33.16 13.79 -8.48
N LEU A 567 33.59 12.64 -7.92
CA LEU A 567 32.69 11.65 -7.31
C LEU A 567 31.84 12.33 -6.23
N PHE A 568 30.53 12.15 -6.27
CA PHE A 568 29.62 12.75 -5.29
C PHE A 568 29.41 11.77 -4.13
N LEU A 569 29.67 12.23 -2.90
CA LEU A 569 29.73 11.39 -1.71
C LEU A 569 28.93 12.01 -0.55
N THR A 570 28.57 11.18 0.42
CA THR A 570 28.34 11.64 1.79
C THR A 570 29.64 11.53 2.61
N ALA A 571 29.80 12.47 3.54
CA ALA A 571 30.77 12.41 4.61
C ALA A 571 30.02 12.44 5.95
N TRP A 572 29.89 11.27 6.58
CA TRP A 572 29.40 11.20 7.95
C TRP A 572 30.56 11.50 8.90
N ASP A 573 30.46 12.61 9.65
CA ASP A 573 31.36 12.91 10.76
C ASP A 573 30.69 12.43 12.06
N ASP A 574 31.14 11.26 12.54
CA ASP A 574 30.50 10.61 13.68
C ASP A 574 30.57 11.45 14.97
N ARG A 575 31.51 12.41 15.05
CA ARG A 575 31.66 13.33 16.18
C ARG A 575 30.60 14.43 16.18
N LYS A 576 30.07 14.79 15.00
CA LYS A 576 28.99 15.76 14.83
C LYS A 576 27.60 15.12 14.81
N LYS A 577 27.52 13.86 14.33
CA LYS A 577 26.27 13.18 13.92
C LYS A 577 25.52 13.94 12.81
N THR A 578 26.26 14.66 11.96
CA THR A 578 25.75 15.29 10.72
C THR A 578 26.22 14.50 9.50
N THR A 579 25.36 14.45 8.49
CA THR A 579 25.74 14.01 7.14
C THR A 579 26.10 15.24 6.33
N ASP A 580 27.39 15.51 6.20
CA ASP A 580 27.92 16.56 5.33
C ASP A 580 27.88 16.03 3.87
N LEU A 581 27.29 16.77 2.93
CA LEU A 581 27.37 16.45 1.49
C LEU A 581 28.72 16.91 0.91
N VAL A 582 29.44 16.04 0.18
CA VAL A 582 30.81 16.33 -0.29
C VAL A 582 31.14 15.82 -1.71
N THR A 583 32.20 16.34 -2.32
CA THR A 583 32.79 15.82 -3.58
C THR A 583 34.18 15.20 -3.37
N LEU A 584 34.62 14.33 -4.28
CA LEU A 584 35.97 13.73 -4.33
C LEU A 584 36.54 13.68 -5.76
N ASN A 585 37.69 14.30 -5.99
CA ASN A 585 38.37 14.26 -7.29
C ASN A 585 39.11 12.92 -7.52
N PRO A 586 38.69 12.06 -8.48
CA PRO A 586 39.28 10.73 -8.63
C PRO A 586 40.72 10.73 -9.14
N ARG A 587 41.21 11.83 -9.74
CA ARG A 587 42.58 11.92 -10.29
C ARG A 587 43.61 12.44 -9.28
N ASN A 588 43.19 13.21 -8.28
CA ASN A 588 44.10 13.87 -7.33
C ASN A 588 43.69 13.77 -5.84
N LYS A 589 42.57 13.07 -5.54
CA LYS A 589 42.09 12.71 -4.19
C LYS A 589 41.82 13.92 -3.25
N LYS A 590 41.33 15.04 -3.80
CA LYS A 590 40.86 16.25 -3.07
C LYS A 590 39.34 16.23 -2.84
N MET A 591 38.83 16.94 -1.82
CA MET A 591 37.40 16.97 -1.42
C MET A 591 36.88 18.35 -0.96
N LYS A 592 35.55 18.55 -0.92
CA LYS A 592 34.84 19.82 -0.56
C LYS A 592 33.43 19.56 0.04
N THR A 593 32.95 20.37 1.00
CA THR A 593 31.62 20.28 1.69
C THR A 593 30.54 21.26 1.18
N LEU A 594 29.24 20.99 1.46
CA LEU A 594 28.07 21.76 0.98
C LEU A 594 27.01 22.27 2.03
N LEU A 595 26.47 21.49 2.99
CA LEU A 595 25.25 21.86 3.79
C LEU A 595 25.22 21.28 5.24
N ASP A 596 24.48 21.90 6.18
CA ASP A 596 24.25 21.48 7.60
C ASP A 596 22.77 21.73 8.06
N PRO A 597 22.04 20.72 8.61
CA PRO A 597 20.64 20.85 9.09
C PRO A 597 20.36 21.45 10.48
N GLY A 598 21.31 21.39 11.43
CA GLY A 598 21.01 21.62 12.85
C GLY A 598 20.13 20.54 13.52
N LYS A 599 19.01 20.91 14.17
CA LYS A 599 18.24 20.06 15.11
C LYS A 599 16.85 19.57 14.64
N MET A 600 16.43 19.86 13.41
CA MET A 600 15.11 19.47 12.90
C MET A 600 15.21 18.23 12.03
N ILE A 601 14.21 17.34 12.11
CA ILE A 601 14.01 16.32 11.06
C ILE A 601 13.58 17.08 9.80
N MET A 602 14.36 16.93 8.74
CA MET A 602 14.04 17.44 7.40
C MET A 602 13.75 16.24 6.49
N ASN A 603 12.60 16.27 5.83
CA ASN A 603 12.19 15.25 4.86
C ASN A 603 11.47 15.90 3.67
N GLY A 604 11.25 15.14 2.60
CA GLY A 604 10.67 15.66 1.35
C GLY A 604 11.60 16.66 0.65
N PHE A 605 12.87 16.28 0.46
CA PHE A 605 13.84 17.06 -0.28
C PHE A 605 13.62 16.94 -1.79
N GLU A 606 13.42 18.07 -2.46
CA GLU A 606 13.55 18.21 -3.91
C GLU A 606 14.52 19.38 -4.15
N ILE A 607 15.46 19.22 -5.08
CA ILE A 607 16.59 20.13 -5.33
C ILE A 607 16.45 20.73 -6.74
N ALA A 608 16.66 22.03 -6.87
CA ALA A 608 16.74 22.73 -8.15
C ALA A 608 18.08 22.42 -8.86
N GLU A 609 18.08 22.05 -10.15
CA GLU A 609 19.32 21.71 -10.87
C GLU A 609 20.19 22.94 -11.21
N GLU A 610 19.59 24.11 -11.39
CA GLU A 610 20.26 25.37 -11.77
C GLU A 610 20.38 26.40 -10.62
N ASP A 611 19.62 26.26 -9.52
CA ASP A 611 19.57 27.19 -8.38
C ASP A 611 20.03 26.56 -7.05
N ASP A 612 20.61 27.37 -6.14
CA ASP A 612 21.07 26.91 -4.81
C ASP A 612 19.88 26.84 -3.80
N SER A 613 18.73 26.26 -4.20
CA SER A 613 17.51 26.15 -3.37
C SER A 613 16.87 24.75 -3.37
N PHE A 614 16.07 24.46 -2.34
CA PHE A 614 15.39 23.17 -2.17
C PHE A 614 14.12 23.27 -1.30
N LEU A 615 13.20 22.30 -1.44
CA LEU A 615 12.05 22.15 -0.54
C LEU A 615 12.35 21.23 0.64
N TYR A 616 11.60 21.41 1.74
CA TYR A 616 11.58 20.46 2.84
C TYR A 616 10.29 20.61 3.69
N ARG A 617 10.00 19.59 4.50
CA ARG A 617 8.99 19.64 5.57
C ARG A 617 9.66 19.49 6.93
N LYS A 618 8.99 19.99 7.96
CA LYS A 618 9.35 19.85 9.38
C LYS A 618 8.09 19.84 10.25
N GLU A 619 8.14 19.12 11.37
CA GLU A 619 6.96 18.81 12.18
C GLU A 619 7.27 18.71 13.68
N ASN A 620 6.24 18.78 14.52
CA ASN A 620 6.29 18.35 15.92
C ASN A 620 4.87 18.08 16.44
N PHE A 621 4.78 17.52 17.66
CA PHE A 621 3.54 17.08 18.31
C PHE A 621 2.40 18.13 18.39
N THR A 622 2.70 19.42 18.36
CA THR A 622 1.69 20.50 18.43
C THR A 622 1.56 21.31 17.13
N THR A 623 2.29 20.92 16.07
CA THR A 623 2.36 21.67 14.81
C THR A 623 2.03 20.74 13.66
N TYR A 624 0.84 20.89 13.09
CA TYR A 624 0.44 20.18 11.88
C TYR A 624 1.50 20.39 10.77
N PRO A 625 1.91 19.34 10.02
CA PRO A 625 3.13 19.36 9.21
C PRO A 625 2.97 20.09 7.87
N ASP A 626 2.89 21.41 7.92
CA ASP A 626 2.89 22.30 6.75
C ASP A 626 4.20 22.27 5.95
N LEU A 627 4.13 22.76 4.71
CA LEU A 627 5.25 22.82 3.76
C LEU A 627 6.16 24.04 3.98
N TYR A 628 7.47 23.88 3.73
CA TYR A 628 8.48 24.93 3.79
C TYR A 628 9.40 24.94 2.54
N LEU A 629 9.96 26.12 2.23
CA LEU A 629 11.02 26.35 1.24
C LEU A 629 12.34 26.63 1.97
N TYR A 630 13.48 26.25 1.38
CA TYR A 630 14.81 26.75 1.74
C TYR A 630 15.42 27.54 0.56
N GLU A 631 15.69 28.83 0.80
CA GLU A 631 16.40 29.72 -0.11
C GLU A 631 17.28 30.68 0.72
N ALA A 632 18.53 30.89 0.30
CA ALA A 632 19.47 31.85 0.90
C ALA A 632 19.55 31.81 2.45
N GLY A 633 19.25 30.66 3.07
CA GLY A 633 19.22 30.44 4.52
C GLY A 633 17.88 30.62 5.26
N ASN A 634 16.71 30.73 4.59
CA ASN A 634 15.41 31.14 5.21
C ASN A 634 14.23 30.14 4.95
N SER A 635 13.03 30.31 5.56
CA SER A 635 11.85 29.38 5.41
C SER A 635 10.41 29.93 5.78
N ILE A 636 9.28 29.37 5.25
CA ILE A 636 7.87 29.93 5.17
C ILE A 636 6.70 28.84 5.33
N ARG A 637 5.37 29.11 5.66
CA ARG A 637 4.27 28.13 6.17
C ARG A 637 2.75 28.21 5.63
N LEU A 638 1.77 27.26 5.98
CA LEU A 638 0.31 27.07 5.55
C LEU A 638 -1.01 26.98 6.52
N THR A 639 -1.63 25.82 6.98
CA THR A 639 -3.14 25.42 7.00
C THR A 639 -4.02 25.05 8.32
N ASP A 640 -5.37 24.66 8.23
CA ASP A 640 -6.43 24.18 9.29
C ASP A 640 -7.85 23.56 8.80
N VAL A 641 -8.76 22.83 9.58
CA VAL A 641 -10.08 22.06 9.20
C VAL A 641 -11.37 21.81 10.18
N ASN A 642 -12.23 20.69 10.16
CA ASN A 642 -13.74 20.59 10.55
C ASN A 642 -14.51 19.22 11.08
N PRO A 643 -15.81 19.16 11.63
CA PRO A 643 -16.58 17.97 12.29
C PRO A 643 -18.18 17.66 12.10
N GLN A 644 -18.85 16.55 12.66
CA GLN A 644 -20.34 16.09 12.59
C GLN A 644 -21.07 15.20 13.76
N GLN A 645 -22.27 14.47 13.62
CA GLN A 645 -23.15 13.87 14.76
C GLN A 645 -23.93 12.42 14.87
N LYS A 646 -25.31 12.20 14.75
CA LYS A 646 -26.28 11.46 15.76
C LYS A 646 -26.99 9.99 15.74
N ASP A 647 -28.37 9.75 15.72
CA ASP A 647 -29.21 8.77 16.59
C ASP A 647 -30.50 7.91 16.08
N PHE A 648 -30.95 6.74 16.70
CA PHE A 648 -32.05 5.72 16.25
C PHE A 648 -32.89 4.80 17.31
N LYS A 649 -33.50 3.57 16.99
CA LYS A 649 -34.33 2.50 17.78
C LYS A 649 -33.51 1.38 18.52
N TRP A 650 -34.00 0.72 19.61
CA TRP A 650 -33.12 0.29 20.74
C TRP A 650 -33.01 -1.17 21.33
N GLY A 651 -34.08 -1.86 21.80
CA GLY A 651 -33.99 -3.16 22.54
C GLY A 651 -34.13 -3.07 24.09
N THR A 652 -33.85 -4.16 24.85
CA THR A 652 -34.05 -4.23 26.33
C THR A 652 -32.86 -4.80 27.14
N SER A 653 -32.80 -4.45 28.43
CA SER A 653 -31.75 -4.86 29.39
C SER A 653 -32.34 -5.13 30.78
N GLU A 654 -31.85 -6.16 31.48
CA GLU A 654 -32.23 -6.48 32.88
C GLU A 654 -30.98 -6.75 33.75
N PRO A 655 -31.00 -6.42 35.06
CA PRO A 655 -29.93 -6.78 35.98
C PRO A 655 -29.99 -8.27 36.35
N PHE A 656 -28.82 -8.88 36.48
CA PHE A 656 -28.63 -10.26 36.96
C PHE A 656 -27.62 -10.29 38.12
N SER A 657 -27.72 -11.27 39.02
CA SER A 657 -26.88 -11.37 40.22
C SER A 657 -26.51 -12.81 40.55
N TRP A 658 -25.24 -13.06 40.89
CA TRP A 658 -24.74 -14.39 41.26
C TRP A 658 -23.69 -14.31 42.38
N THR A 659 -23.09 -15.44 42.72
CA THR A 659 -21.96 -15.53 43.67
C THR A 659 -20.80 -16.25 42.99
N ALA A 660 -19.61 -15.64 43.01
CA ALA A 660 -18.39 -16.20 42.42
C ALA A 660 -17.74 -17.26 43.32
N TYR A 661 -16.73 -17.98 42.80
CA TYR A 661 -16.09 -19.11 43.48
C TYR A 661 -15.42 -18.73 44.81
N ASP A 662 -14.94 -17.49 44.94
CA ASP A 662 -14.39 -16.93 46.18
C ASP A 662 -15.46 -16.48 47.20
N GLY A 663 -16.74 -16.63 46.87
CA GLY A 663 -17.87 -16.17 47.67
C GLY A 663 -18.24 -14.70 47.45
N THR A 664 -17.60 -13.99 46.52
CA THR A 664 -17.94 -12.60 46.19
C THR A 664 -19.30 -12.56 45.49
N LYS A 665 -20.22 -11.71 45.98
CA LYS A 665 -21.49 -11.42 45.29
C LYS A 665 -21.24 -10.45 44.15
N LEU A 666 -21.76 -10.78 42.96
CA LEU A 666 -21.57 -10.02 41.73
C LEU A 666 -22.92 -9.72 41.07
N GLU A 667 -22.91 -8.69 40.24
CA GLU A 667 -24.05 -8.23 39.45
C GLU A 667 -23.62 -8.05 37.98
N GLY A 668 -24.57 -7.95 37.07
CA GLY A 668 -24.32 -7.82 35.64
C GLY A 668 -25.60 -7.53 34.88
N ILE A 669 -25.54 -7.55 33.55
CA ILE A 669 -26.68 -7.29 32.67
C ILE A 669 -26.92 -8.50 31.78
N ILE A 670 -28.17 -8.92 31.66
CA ILE A 670 -28.64 -9.75 30.55
C ILE A 670 -29.40 -8.84 29.59
N TYR A 671 -28.94 -8.77 28.34
CA TYR A 671 -29.65 -8.08 27.27
C TYR A 671 -30.56 -9.09 26.54
N LYS A 672 -31.82 -8.70 26.31
CA LYS A 672 -32.85 -9.57 25.72
C LYS A 672 -33.51 -8.93 24.49
N PRO A 673 -33.88 -9.74 23.47
CA PRO A 673 -34.73 -9.31 22.37
C PRO A 673 -36.02 -8.63 22.83
N GLU A 674 -36.51 -7.69 22.00
CA GLU A 674 -37.76 -6.95 22.24
C GLU A 674 -39.01 -7.88 22.30
N ASN A 675 -38.85 -9.19 22.00
CA ASN A 675 -39.89 -10.24 22.01
C ASN A 675 -39.38 -11.62 22.56
N PHE A 676 -38.58 -11.66 23.64
CA PHE A 676 -37.96 -12.87 24.21
C PHE A 676 -38.95 -13.97 24.72
N ASP A 677 -38.60 -15.27 24.54
CA ASP A 677 -39.36 -16.44 25.03
C ASP A 677 -38.48 -17.37 25.91
N PRO A 678 -38.77 -17.55 27.22
CA PRO A 678 -37.96 -18.37 28.13
C PRO A 678 -38.00 -19.88 27.87
N ASN A 679 -38.83 -20.39 26.94
CA ASN A 679 -38.90 -21.82 26.61
C ASN A 679 -37.94 -22.23 25.48
N LYS A 680 -37.38 -21.26 24.75
CA LYS A 680 -36.38 -21.49 23.70
C LYS A 680 -34.97 -21.60 24.30
N LYS A 681 -34.15 -22.49 23.75
CA LYS A 681 -32.69 -22.49 23.96
C LYS A 681 -32.04 -21.42 23.09
N TYR A 682 -31.15 -20.63 23.66
CA TYR A 682 -30.40 -19.58 22.99
C TYR A 682 -28.88 -19.82 23.13
N PRO A 683 -28.09 -19.56 22.07
CA PRO A 683 -26.64 -19.50 22.19
C PRO A 683 -26.24 -18.29 23.04
N LEU A 684 -25.18 -18.44 23.85
CA LEU A 684 -24.72 -17.39 24.75
C LEU A 684 -23.44 -16.74 24.22
N ILE A 685 -23.51 -15.43 23.98
CA ILE A 685 -22.33 -14.59 23.80
C ILE A 685 -22.12 -13.78 25.08
N THR A 686 -20.99 -14.00 25.76
CA THR A 686 -20.62 -13.23 26.95
C THR A 686 -19.63 -12.14 26.57
N TYR A 687 -19.96 -10.88 26.89
CA TYR A 687 -19.12 -9.71 26.63
C TYR A 687 -18.73 -9.01 27.94
N PHE A 688 -17.44 -8.78 28.15
CA PHE A 688 -16.93 -8.24 29.41
C PHE A 688 -15.82 -7.20 29.25
N TYR A 689 -15.55 -6.48 30.34
CA TYR A 689 -14.51 -5.45 30.40
C TYR A 689 -14.09 -5.16 31.86
N GLU A 690 -14.97 -4.53 32.64
CA GLU A 690 -14.79 -4.20 34.06
C GLU A 690 -16.15 -4.32 34.75
N ARG A 691 -16.56 -3.36 35.58
CA ARG A 691 -17.97 -3.21 35.92
C ARG A 691 -18.74 -2.57 34.78
N ARG A 692 -19.88 -3.15 34.41
CA ARG A 692 -20.81 -2.60 33.43
C ARG A 692 -22.28 -2.67 33.85
N SER A 693 -22.63 -3.22 35.01
CA SER A 693 -23.96 -3.12 35.64
C SER A 693 -24.51 -1.69 35.67
N ASP A 694 -23.69 -0.71 36.06
CA ASP A 694 -24.02 0.73 36.02
C ASP A 694 -24.45 1.22 34.61
N ASN A 695 -23.98 0.57 33.55
CA ASN A 695 -24.31 0.89 32.15
C ASN A 695 -25.66 0.31 31.69
N LEU A 696 -26.48 -0.26 32.59
CA LEU A 696 -27.83 -0.80 32.32
C LEU A 696 -28.70 0.16 31.49
N ASN A 697 -28.48 1.47 31.66
CA ASN A 697 -29.23 2.57 31.04
C ASN A 697 -28.43 3.35 29.97
N ASN A 698 -27.25 2.88 29.54
CA ASN A 698 -26.39 3.64 28.63
C ASN A 698 -26.91 3.71 27.19
N TYR A 699 -26.68 4.87 26.55
CA TYR A 699 -26.97 5.10 25.14
C TYR A 699 -25.71 4.91 24.28
N TYR A 700 -25.72 3.89 23.40
CA TYR A 700 -24.67 3.61 22.43
C TYR A 700 -25.11 4.00 21.01
N SER A 701 -24.57 5.09 20.46
CA SER A 701 -25.01 5.61 19.15
C SER A 701 -24.95 4.59 18.00
N PRO A 702 -25.85 4.67 17.00
CA PRO A 702 -25.99 3.68 15.94
C PRO A 702 -24.73 3.53 15.11
N GLN A 703 -24.02 2.42 15.31
CA GLN A 703 -22.76 2.16 14.64
C GLN A 703 -22.53 0.65 14.45
N PRO A 704 -22.17 0.16 13.23
CA PRO A 704 -21.84 -1.26 13.04
C PRO A 704 -20.60 -1.66 13.85
N SER A 705 -20.33 -2.97 13.98
CA SER A 705 -19.36 -3.51 14.95
C SER A 705 -18.06 -2.71 14.99
N ALA A 706 -17.88 -1.93 16.05
CA ALA A 706 -16.73 -1.06 16.25
C ALA A 706 -15.69 -1.81 17.08
N SER A 707 -15.28 -3.00 16.62
CA SER A 707 -14.46 -3.98 17.37
C SER A 707 -15.13 -4.62 18.60
N ILE A 708 -16.42 -4.36 18.85
CA ILE A 708 -17.25 -5.02 19.89
C ILE A 708 -18.50 -5.63 19.28
N VAL A 709 -19.07 -6.62 19.96
CA VAL A 709 -20.47 -6.99 19.75
C VAL A 709 -21.38 -5.77 19.98
N ASN A 710 -22.28 -5.52 19.03
CA ASN A 710 -23.27 -4.46 19.15
C ASN A 710 -24.52 -5.03 19.82
N MET A 711 -24.76 -4.69 21.09
CA MET A 711 -25.86 -5.25 21.88
C MET A 711 -27.22 -5.02 21.22
N SER A 712 -27.52 -3.81 20.73
CA SER A 712 -28.78 -3.49 20.06
C SER A 712 -28.96 -4.25 18.74
N TYR A 713 -27.88 -4.56 18.03
CA TYR A 713 -27.92 -5.45 16.86
C TYR A 713 -28.16 -6.91 17.28
N LEU A 714 -27.41 -7.44 18.26
CA LEU A 714 -27.53 -8.82 18.70
C LEU A 714 -28.92 -9.15 19.27
N VAL A 715 -29.50 -8.28 20.11
CA VAL A 715 -30.88 -8.48 20.59
C VAL A 715 -31.95 -8.22 19.52
N SER A 716 -31.62 -7.53 18.43
CA SER A 716 -32.49 -7.47 17.24
C SER A 716 -32.38 -8.72 16.36
N ASN A 717 -31.45 -9.63 16.65
CA ASN A 717 -31.16 -10.84 15.88
C ASN A 717 -31.06 -12.09 16.79
N ASP A 718 -31.96 -12.19 17.77
CA ASP A 718 -32.23 -13.41 18.56
C ASP A 718 -31.10 -13.97 19.45
N TYR A 719 -30.05 -13.19 19.76
CA TYR A 719 -29.03 -13.56 20.75
C TYR A 719 -29.38 -13.11 22.17
N VAL A 720 -29.00 -13.92 23.16
CA VAL A 720 -28.86 -13.49 24.56
C VAL A 720 -27.41 -13.02 24.77
N VAL A 721 -27.24 -11.82 25.33
CA VAL A 721 -25.91 -11.27 25.63
C VAL A 721 -25.78 -11.06 27.13
N PHE A 722 -24.82 -11.74 27.75
CA PHE A 722 -24.49 -11.56 29.17
C PHE A 722 -23.29 -10.62 29.33
N VAL A 723 -23.38 -9.69 30.28
CA VAL A 723 -22.33 -8.72 30.60
C VAL A 723 -22.09 -8.72 32.12
N PRO A 724 -21.15 -9.55 32.62
CA PRO A 724 -20.82 -9.60 34.04
C PRO A 724 -20.02 -8.37 34.51
N ASP A 725 -20.22 -7.95 35.76
CA ASP A 725 -19.23 -7.12 36.45
C ASP A 725 -17.99 -7.94 36.83
N ILE A 726 -16.84 -7.30 36.69
CA ILE A 726 -15.56 -7.81 37.20
C ILE A 726 -15.09 -6.93 38.35
N VAL A 727 -14.79 -7.55 39.48
CA VAL A 727 -14.04 -6.95 40.59
C VAL A 727 -12.59 -7.43 40.54
N TYR A 728 -11.67 -6.68 41.15
CA TYR A 728 -10.23 -6.93 41.00
C TYR A 728 -9.49 -6.98 42.33
N LYS A 729 -8.65 -8.00 42.46
CA LYS A 729 -7.59 -8.14 43.46
C LYS A 729 -6.29 -7.54 42.90
N GLU A 730 -5.62 -6.70 43.68
CA GLU A 730 -4.35 -6.07 43.26
C GLU A 730 -3.30 -7.15 42.93
N GLY A 731 -2.52 -6.92 41.87
CA GLY A 731 -1.53 -7.87 41.34
C GLY A 731 -2.13 -9.03 40.54
N LYS A 732 -3.46 -9.24 40.56
CA LYS A 732 -4.11 -10.46 40.04
C LYS A 732 -5.31 -10.17 39.10
N PRO A 733 -5.20 -9.27 38.09
CA PRO A 733 -6.31 -8.96 37.19
C PRO A 733 -6.85 -10.17 36.42
N GLY A 734 -5.99 -11.11 35.98
CA GLY A 734 -6.42 -12.30 35.23
C GLY A 734 -7.18 -13.32 36.09
N GLU A 735 -6.62 -13.69 37.25
CA GLU A 735 -7.26 -14.52 38.28
C GLU A 735 -8.65 -13.97 38.65
N SER A 736 -8.74 -12.64 38.83
CA SER A 736 -9.99 -11.96 39.17
C SER A 736 -11.03 -12.02 38.04
N ALA A 737 -10.60 -11.85 36.79
CA ALA A 737 -11.48 -11.96 35.62
C ALA A 737 -12.02 -13.39 35.45
N TYR A 738 -11.17 -14.41 35.64
CA TYR A 738 -11.60 -15.82 35.64
C TYR A 738 -12.70 -16.06 36.69
N ASN A 739 -12.45 -15.66 37.95
CA ASN A 739 -13.41 -15.84 39.04
C ASN A 739 -14.76 -15.17 38.76
N CYS A 740 -14.76 -13.95 38.21
CA CYS A 740 -16.00 -13.21 37.92
C CYS A 740 -16.75 -13.75 36.70
N ILE A 741 -16.05 -13.97 35.57
CA ILE A 741 -16.67 -14.29 34.29
C ILE A 741 -17.19 -15.74 34.27
N VAL A 742 -16.35 -16.72 34.63
CA VAL A 742 -16.69 -18.14 34.44
C VAL A 742 -17.83 -18.56 35.38
N SER A 743 -17.79 -18.13 36.64
CA SER A 743 -18.91 -18.35 37.59
C SER A 743 -20.20 -17.64 37.19
N GLY A 744 -20.10 -16.48 36.51
CA GLY A 744 -21.26 -15.75 36.00
C GLY A 744 -21.91 -16.46 34.82
N VAL A 745 -21.10 -17.03 33.92
CA VAL A 745 -21.59 -17.87 32.81
C VAL A 745 -22.32 -19.09 33.37
N GLU A 746 -21.76 -19.79 34.35
CA GLU A 746 -22.40 -20.95 34.99
C GLU A 746 -23.71 -20.58 35.69
N ALA A 747 -23.79 -19.43 36.37
CA ALA A 747 -25.03 -18.95 36.97
C ALA A 747 -26.10 -18.53 35.94
N VAL A 748 -25.70 -18.14 34.72
CA VAL A 748 -26.61 -17.84 33.60
C VAL A 748 -27.04 -19.13 32.88
N GLU A 749 -26.17 -20.15 32.83
CA GLU A 749 -26.44 -21.51 32.35
C GLU A 749 -27.55 -22.18 33.20
N GLU A 750 -27.50 -22.05 34.52
CA GLU A 750 -28.51 -22.55 35.48
C GLU A 750 -29.93 -22.02 35.24
N LEU A 751 -30.10 -20.90 34.51
CA LEU A 751 -31.42 -20.34 34.18
C LEU A 751 -32.20 -21.17 33.14
N GLY A 752 -31.58 -22.19 32.54
CA GLY A 752 -32.24 -23.23 31.76
C GLY A 752 -32.55 -22.88 30.30
N TYR A 753 -32.57 -21.60 29.92
CA TYR A 753 -32.77 -21.14 28.52
C TYR A 753 -31.47 -20.98 27.71
N ILE A 754 -30.31 -21.31 28.29
CA ILE A 754 -28.99 -21.30 27.64
C ILE A 754 -28.59 -22.70 27.19
N ASP A 755 -27.84 -22.79 26.10
CA ASP A 755 -27.26 -24.03 25.58
C ASP A 755 -25.78 -24.16 26.02
N PRO A 756 -25.38 -25.21 26.79
CA PRO A 756 -24.05 -25.27 27.42
C PRO A 756 -22.90 -25.64 26.48
N GLU A 757 -23.14 -26.37 25.40
CA GLU A 757 -22.09 -26.64 24.40
C GLU A 757 -21.83 -25.39 23.55
N ASN A 758 -22.88 -24.57 23.36
CA ASN A 758 -22.93 -23.45 22.42
C ASN A 758 -22.72 -22.09 23.13
N MET A 759 -21.60 -21.97 23.84
CA MET A 759 -21.16 -20.77 24.55
C MET A 759 -19.85 -20.17 24.01
N ALA A 760 -19.81 -18.84 23.83
CA ALA A 760 -18.62 -18.10 23.41
C ALA A 760 -18.36 -16.81 24.20
N ILE A 761 -17.11 -16.35 24.13
CA ILE A 761 -16.65 -15.09 24.74
C ILE A 761 -16.15 -14.08 23.70
N GLN A 762 -16.55 -12.82 23.87
CA GLN A 762 -16.04 -11.69 23.09
C GLN A 762 -15.57 -10.57 24.02
N GLY A 763 -14.42 -9.98 23.71
CA GLY A 763 -13.91 -8.86 24.47
C GLY A 763 -13.03 -7.96 23.61
N GLN A 764 -13.09 -6.66 23.86
CA GLN A 764 -12.28 -5.64 23.17
C GLN A 764 -11.33 -4.96 24.16
N SER A 765 -10.09 -4.69 23.74
CA SER A 765 -9.08 -3.99 24.53
C SER A 765 -8.76 -4.74 25.83
N TRP A 766 -9.14 -4.20 26.99
CA TRP A 766 -9.03 -4.90 28.27
C TRP A 766 -9.92 -6.15 28.36
N GLY A 767 -11.07 -6.16 27.68
CA GLY A 767 -11.84 -7.38 27.45
C GLY A 767 -11.11 -8.37 26.53
N GLY A 768 -10.35 -7.88 25.55
CA GLY A 768 -9.52 -8.72 24.67
C GLY A 768 -8.37 -9.40 25.43
N TYR A 769 -7.74 -8.66 26.36
CA TYR A 769 -6.82 -9.24 27.34
C TYR A 769 -7.49 -10.36 28.16
N GLN A 770 -8.70 -10.11 28.66
CA GLN A 770 -9.43 -11.10 29.46
C GLN A 770 -9.77 -12.37 28.67
N VAL A 771 -10.22 -12.24 27.40
CA VAL A 771 -10.38 -13.38 26.50
C VAL A 771 -9.06 -14.14 26.34
N ALA A 772 -7.97 -13.43 26.00
CA ALA A 772 -6.66 -14.04 25.81
C ALA A 772 -6.11 -14.72 27.09
N TYR A 773 -6.45 -14.22 28.28
CA TYR A 773 -6.10 -14.86 29.55
C TYR A 773 -6.95 -16.11 29.82
N LEU A 774 -8.28 -16.02 29.64
CA LEU A 774 -9.22 -17.12 29.91
C LEU A 774 -8.88 -18.38 29.11
N VAL A 775 -8.56 -18.25 27.81
CA VAL A 775 -8.21 -19.41 26.96
C VAL A 775 -6.89 -20.10 27.35
N THR A 776 -6.09 -19.51 28.26
CA THR A 776 -4.91 -20.17 28.86
C THR A 776 -5.23 -20.85 30.20
N LYS A 777 -6.52 -20.91 30.58
CA LYS A 777 -7.00 -21.33 31.92
C LYS A 777 -8.23 -22.23 31.88
N THR A 778 -9.05 -22.19 30.83
CA THR A 778 -10.23 -23.07 30.66
C THR A 778 -10.56 -23.25 29.19
N ASP A 779 -11.15 -24.41 28.92
CA ASP A 779 -11.71 -24.94 27.68
C ASP A 779 -13.26 -24.83 27.61
N LYS A 780 -13.93 -24.27 28.64
CA LYS A 780 -15.42 -24.17 28.74
C LYS A 780 -16.10 -23.39 27.59
N PHE A 781 -15.34 -22.71 26.74
CA PHE A 781 -15.86 -21.97 25.58
C PHE A 781 -15.41 -22.66 24.30
N ALA A 782 -16.37 -23.08 23.47
CA ALA A 782 -16.11 -23.70 22.17
C ALA A 782 -15.38 -22.74 21.21
N ALA A 783 -15.60 -21.43 21.37
CA ALA A 783 -14.95 -20.38 20.58
C ALA A 783 -14.68 -19.11 21.39
N ALA A 784 -13.58 -18.44 21.07
CA ALA A 784 -13.14 -17.20 21.71
C ALA A 784 -12.74 -16.13 20.70
N MET A 785 -13.24 -14.90 20.86
CA MET A 785 -12.86 -13.76 20.03
C MET A 785 -12.23 -12.61 20.85
N ALA A 786 -10.94 -12.37 20.62
CA ALA A 786 -10.16 -11.32 21.27
C ALA A 786 -9.93 -10.12 20.34
N GLY A 787 -10.69 -9.03 20.55
CA GLY A 787 -10.46 -7.73 19.90
C GLY A 787 -9.41 -6.91 20.65
N ALA A 788 -8.39 -6.41 19.94
CA ALA A 788 -7.28 -5.63 20.47
C ALA A 788 -6.69 -6.16 21.81
N PRO A 789 -6.30 -7.44 21.92
CA PRO A 789 -5.82 -8.01 23.18
C PRO A 789 -4.50 -7.42 23.63
N VAL A 790 -4.29 -7.30 24.95
CA VAL A 790 -2.94 -7.25 25.55
C VAL A 790 -2.53 -8.69 25.82
N SER A 791 -1.47 -9.18 25.17
CA SER A 791 -0.95 -10.55 25.31
C SER A 791 0.29 -10.60 26.21
N ASN A 792 1.03 -9.50 26.31
CA ASN A 792 2.27 -9.40 27.05
C ASN A 792 2.35 -8.06 27.78
N MET A 793 2.01 -8.05 29.07
CA MET A 793 2.09 -6.86 29.89
C MET A 793 3.54 -6.36 30.04
N THR A 794 4.57 -7.18 29.86
CA THR A 794 5.97 -6.73 29.95
C THR A 794 6.36 -5.84 28.76
N SER A 795 6.03 -6.22 27.52
CA SER A 795 6.29 -5.41 26.32
C SER A 795 5.33 -4.21 26.25
N ALA A 796 4.06 -4.39 26.64
CA ALA A 796 3.07 -3.33 26.60
C ALA A 796 3.28 -2.24 27.68
N TYR A 797 3.93 -2.56 28.81
CA TYR A 797 4.23 -1.62 29.90
C TYR A 797 5.05 -0.41 29.44
N GLY A 798 6.14 -0.65 28.71
CA GLY A 798 7.03 0.39 28.20
C GLY A 798 6.44 1.20 27.03
N GLY A 799 5.33 0.75 26.45
CA GLY A 799 4.76 1.36 25.25
C GLY A 799 4.09 2.72 25.47
N ILE A 800 4.03 3.52 24.40
CA ILE A 800 3.33 4.81 24.36
C ILE A 800 1.87 4.61 23.93
N ARG A 801 0.92 5.18 24.67
CA ARG A 801 -0.50 5.28 24.28
C ARG A 801 -0.65 6.38 23.23
N TRP A 802 -0.34 6.05 21.98
CA TRP A 802 -0.15 6.98 20.86
C TRP A 802 -1.27 8.01 20.70
N GLY A 803 -2.54 7.65 20.92
CA GLY A 803 -3.67 8.61 20.93
C GLY A 803 -3.65 9.66 22.06
N SER A 804 -2.55 9.75 22.82
CA SER A 804 -2.34 10.69 23.93
C SER A 804 -0.86 11.01 24.23
N GLY A 805 0.10 10.35 23.58
CA GLY A 805 1.54 10.50 23.86
C GLY A 805 2.04 10.02 25.23
N LEU A 806 1.15 9.61 26.15
CA LEU A 806 1.51 9.16 27.49
C LEU A 806 2.19 7.78 27.48
N SER A 807 3.16 7.57 28.39
CA SER A 807 3.62 6.22 28.76
C SER A 807 2.46 5.40 29.33
N ARG A 808 2.37 4.11 29.02
CA ARG A 808 1.37 3.21 29.62
C ARG A 808 1.71 2.75 31.05
N ALA A 809 2.87 3.06 31.63
CA ALA A 809 3.25 2.54 32.94
C ALA A 809 2.17 2.73 34.03
N PHE A 810 1.54 3.92 34.10
CA PHE A 810 0.44 4.20 35.03
C PHE A 810 -0.79 3.29 34.84
N GLN A 811 -1.05 2.84 33.60
CA GLN A 811 -2.16 1.96 33.25
C GLN A 811 -1.97 0.57 33.85
N TYR A 812 -0.73 0.08 33.89
CA TYR A 812 -0.40 -1.22 34.46
C TYR A 812 -0.20 -1.16 35.97
N GLU A 813 0.61 -0.20 36.45
CA GLU A 813 0.89 -0.05 37.87
C GLU A 813 -0.36 0.24 38.70
N LYS A 814 -1.17 1.24 38.29
CA LYS A 814 -2.13 1.89 39.19
C LYS A 814 -3.58 1.90 38.72
N THR A 815 -3.88 1.92 37.42
CA THR A 815 -5.28 2.09 36.95
C THR A 815 -5.95 0.82 36.45
N GLN A 816 -5.66 0.34 35.24
CA GLN A 816 -6.45 -0.72 34.60
C GLN A 816 -5.93 -2.13 34.91
N SER A 817 -4.63 -2.38 34.79
CA SER A 817 -4.09 -3.72 35.10
C SER A 817 -3.83 -3.94 36.59
N ARG A 818 -3.84 -2.87 37.39
CA ARG A 818 -3.88 -2.93 38.87
C ARG A 818 -2.79 -3.82 39.45
N ILE A 819 -1.59 -3.82 38.85
CA ILE A 819 -0.48 -4.67 39.28
C ILE A 819 0.12 -4.19 40.62
N GLY A 820 -0.18 -2.94 41.04
CA GLY A 820 0.25 -2.34 42.30
C GLY A 820 1.69 -1.84 42.26
N LYS A 821 2.57 -2.59 41.59
CA LYS A 821 4.01 -2.38 41.47
C LYS A 821 4.43 -1.99 40.04
N ASN A 822 5.62 -1.38 39.92
CA ASN A 822 6.31 -1.26 38.63
C ASN A 822 6.90 -2.60 38.15
N LEU A 823 7.29 -2.66 36.89
CA LEU A 823 7.79 -3.88 36.22
C LEU A 823 8.99 -4.53 36.92
N TRP A 824 9.84 -3.74 37.60
CA TRP A 824 11.05 -4.25 38.25
C TRP A 824 10.80 -4.76 39.69
N GLU A 825 9.84 -4.18 40.39
CA GLU A 825 9.41 -4.59 41.74
C GLU A 825 8.51 -5.82 41.75
N GLY A 826 7.87 -6.14 40.62
CA GLY A 826 6.81 -7.14 40.50
C GLY A 826 6.80 -7.93 39.20
N LEU A 827 7.97 -8.18 38.60
CA LEU A 827 8.12 -8.90 37.33
C LEU A 827 7.34 -10.22 37.28
N ASP A 828 7.27 -10.93 38.41
CA ASP A 828 6.47 -12.13 38.62
C ASP A 828 4.99 -11.91 38.27
N LEU A 829 4.38 -10.83 38.76
CA LEU A 829 3.00 -10.46 38.49
C LEU A 829 2.79 -10.06 37.02
N TYR A 830 3.77 -9.42 36.39
CA TYR A 830 3.69 -9.06 34.96
C TYR A 830 3.77 -10.29 34.05
N LEU A 831 4.61 -11.28 34.39
CA LEU A 831 4.71 -12.54 33.66
C LEU A 831 3.44 -13.39 33.85
N GLU A 832 2.96 -13.53 35.09
CA GLU A 832 1.77 -14.31 35.42
C GLU A 832 0.48 -13.80 34.74
N ASN A 833 0.32 -12.48 34.64
CA ASN A 833 -0.82 -11.84 33.97
C ASN A 833 -0.58 -11.61 32.46
N SER A 834 0.42 -12.25 31.83
CA SER A 834 0.69 -12.14 30.39
C SER A 834 0.30 -13.42 29.63
N PRO A 835 -0.83 -13.43 28.88
CA PRO A 835 -1.27 -14.56 28.06
C PRO A 835 -0.21 -15.22 27.18
N LEU A 836 0.78 -14.46 26.69
CA LEU A 836 1.90 -14.92 25.86
C LEU A 836 2.61 -16.17 26.44
N PHE A 837 2.78 -16.23 27.76
CA PHE A 837 3.45 -17.37 28.42
C PHE A 837 2.53 -18.57 28.67
N GLY A 838 1.21 -18.38 28.54
CA GLY A 838 0.20 -19.43 28.63
C GLY A 838 -0.20 -20.04 27.28
N ILE A 839 0.34 -19.54 26.15
CA ILE A 839 0.04 -20.04 24.80
C ILE A 839 0.17 -21.57 24.63
N PRO A 840 1.16 -22.26 25.24
CA PRO A 840 1.26 -23.73 25.16
C PRO A 840 0.00 -24.48 25.63
N GLU A 841 -0.78 -23.90 26.55
CA GLU A 841 -1.96 -24.51 27.17
C GLU A 841 -3.28 -24.19 26.43
N ILE A 842 -3.26 -23.38 25.37
CA ILE A 842 -4.47 -22.94 24.65
C ILE A 842 -4.97 -24.02 23.70
N GLU A 843 -6.07 -24.70 24.01
CA GLU A 843 -6.76 -25.60 23.06
C GLU A 843 -8.01 -24.97 22.42
N THR A 844 -8.64 -23.96 23.03
CA THR A 844 -9.78 -23.22 22.45
C THR A 844 -9.37 -22.48 21.16
N PRO A 845 -10.11 -22.65 20.05
CA PRO A 845 -9.93 -21.87 18.83
C PRO A 845 -10.02 -20.36 19.08
N LEU A 846 -9.01 -19.60 18.63
CA LEU A 846 -8.89 -18.18 18.92
C LEU A 846 -8.95 -17.31 17.65
N LEU A 847 -10.06 -16.56 17.51
CA LEU A 847 -10.16 -15.47 16.55
C LEU A 847 -9.64 -14.18 17.20
N MET A 848 -8.56 -13.63 16.66
CA MET A 848 -8.11 -12.28 17.03
C MET A 848 -8.59 -11.27 15.99
N MET A 849 -8.89 -10.08 16.47
CA MET A 849 -9.15 -8.90 15.65
C MET A 849 -8.27 -7.77 16.19
N HIS A 850 -7.46 -7.14 15.35
CA HIS A 850 -6.62 -6.02 15.77
C HIS A 850 -6.34 -5.12 14.58
N ASN A 851 -6.62 -3.83 14.73
CA ASN A 851 -6.39 -2.85 13.67
C ASN A 851 -4.95 -2.33 13.72
N ASP A 852 -4.39 -1.93 12.58
CA ASP A 852 -2.99 -1.51 12.47
C ASP A 852 -2.71 -0.15 13.12
N ASP A 853 -3.67 0.78 13.09
CA ASP A 853 -3.60 2.12 13.71
C ASP A 853 -4.12 2.16 15.18
N ASP A 854 -4.02 1.05 15.92
CA ASP A 854 -4.43 1.03 17.34
C ASP A 854 -3.51 1.86 18.26
N GLY A 855 -3.95 3.10 18.52
CA GLY A 855 -3.28 4.03 19.43
C GLY A 855 -3.56 3.82 20.93
N ALA A 856 -4.34 2.82 21.32
CA ALA A 856 -4.67 2.51 22.72
C ALA A 856 -3.98 1.23 23.19
N VAL A 857 -4.19 0.10 22.52
CA VAL A 857 -3.42 -1.14 22.72
C VAL A 857 -2.45 -1.27 21.55
N PRO A 858 -1.15 -1.60 21.74
CA PRO A 858 -0.26 -1.76 20.59
C PRO A 858 -0.75 -2.90 19.70
N TYR A 859 -0.91 -2.65 18.40
CA TYR A 859 -1.19 -3.68 17.38
C TYR A 859 -0.26 -4.91 17.52
N TYR A 860 1.01 -4.67 17.84
CA TYR A 860 2.01 -5.68 18.18
C TYR A 860 1.58 -6.71 19.24
N GLN A 861 0.62 -6.43 20.11
CA GLN A 861 0.10 -7.42 21.07
C GLN A 861 -0.75 -8.50 20.41
N GLY A 862 -1.54 -8.15 19.38
CA GLY A 862 -2.21 -9.13 18.53
C GLY A 862 -1.19 -9.97 17.74
N ILE A 863 -0.12 -9.32 17.25
CA ILE A 863 0.98 -10.00 16.54
C ILE A 863 1.74 -10.94 17.49
N GLU A 864 2.11 -10.53 18.71
CA GLU A 864 2.79 -11.36 19.70
C GLU A 864 1.99 -12.64 20.01
N MET A 865 0.67 -12.51 20.18
CA MET A 865 -0.24 -13.63 20.41
C MET A 865 -0.32 -14.56 19.19
N PHE A 866 -0.59 -14.01 18.01
CA PHE A 866 -0.71 -14.78 16.76
C PHE A 866 0.60 -15.47 16.39
N MET A 867 1.74 -14.80 16.50
CA MET A 867 3.05 -15.37 16.19
C MET A 867 3.46 -16.45 17.20
N GLY A 868 3.05 -16.33 18.47
CA GLY A 868 3.18 -17.41 19.45
C GLY A 868 2.37 -18.65 19.08
N MET A 869 1.07 -18.49 18.79
CA MET A 869 0.19 -19.57 18.33
C MET A 869 0.74 -20.23 17.05
N ARG A 870 1.14 -19.44 16.05
CA ARG A 870 1.76 -19.89 14.80
C ARG A 870 3.07 -20.64 15.03
N ARG A 871 3.96 -20.15 15.91
CA ARG A 871 5.24 -20.80 16.21
C ARG A 871 5.07 -22.19 16.82
N LEU A 872 3.95 -22.43 17.50
CA LEU A 872 3.55 -23.70 18.12
C LEU A 872 2.49 -24.48 17.32
N ASN A 873 2.12 -24.00 16.12
CA ASN A 873 1.12 -24.63 15.22
C ASN A 873 -0.27 -24.86 15.86
N LYS A 874 -0.73 -23.92 16.70
CA LYS A 874 -2.08 -23.94 17.31
C LYS A 874 -3.11 -23.18 16.46
N PRO A 875 -4.40 -23.57 16.46
CA PRO A 875 -5.46 -22.91 15.68
C PRO A 875 -5.66 -21.44 16.08
N ALA A 876 -5.26 -20.52 15.20
CA ALA A 876 -5.42 -19.10 15.41
C ALA A 876 -5.57 -18.34 14.09
N TRP A 877 -6.42 -17.32 14.12
CA TRP A 877 -6.63 -16.38 13.02
C TRP A 877 -6.49 -14.95 13.54
N LEU A 878 -5.98 -14.04 12.71
CA LEU A 878 -5.91 -12.62 13.04
C LEU A 878 -6.52 -11.83 11.88
N LEU A 879 -7.64 -11.16 12.14
CA LEU A 879 -8.27 -10.21 11.22
C LEU A 879 -7.68 -8.82 11.48
N VAL A 880 -6.95 -8.31 10.49
CA VAL A 880 -6.39 -6.94 10.53
C VAL A 880 -7.14 -6.07 9.55
N TYR A 881 -7.91 -5.11 10.06
CA TYR A 881 -8.57 -4.10 9.24
C TYR A 881 -7.65 -2.90 9.10
N ASN A 882 -7.44 -2.44 7.87
CA ASN A 882 -6.44 -1.43 7.58
C ASN A 882 -7.00 -0.01 7.66
N ASP A 883 -6.13 0.93 8.04
CA ASP A 883 -6.41 2.36 8.27
C ASP A 883 -7.51 2.56 9.34
N GLU A 884 -7.47 1.73 10.39
CA GLU A 884 -8.49 1.70 11.44
C GLU A 884 -7.89 1.88 12.84
N ALA A 885 -8.51 2.73 13.65
CA ALA A 885 -8.07 3.00 15.01
C ALA A 885 -8.47 1.85 15.97
N HIS A 886 -8.26 2.03 17.28
CA HIS A 886 -8.66 1.07 18.33
C HIS A 886 -10.07 0.44 18.21
N ASN A 887 -11.00 1.16 17.57
CA ASN A 887 -12.34 0.70 17.23
C ASN A 887 -12.64 1.05 15.77
N LEU A 888 -13.21 0.10 15.01
CA LEU A 888 -13.52 0.28 13.57
C LEU A 888 -14.47 1.45 13.27
N ARG A 889 -14.26 2.08 12.11
CA ARG A 889 -14.98 3.25 11.59
C ARG A 889 -15.52 3.04 10.17
N LYS A 890 -14.72 2.48 9.25
CA LYS A 890 -15.08 2.23 7.84
C LYS A 890 -16.25 1.24 7.76
N MET A 891 -17.26 1.56 6.95
CA MET A 891 -18.49 0.77 6.86
C MET A 891 -18.24 -0.72 6.53
N LYS A 892 -17.68 -0.97 5.35
CA LYS A 892 -17.37 -2.29 4.79
C LYS A 892 -16.57 -3.21 5.74
N ASN A 893 -15.58 -2.64 6.46
CA ASN A 893 -14.78 -3.38 7.43
C ASN A 893 -15.60 -3.90 8.61
N ARG A 894 -16.63 -3.15 9.01
CA ARG A 894 -17.50 -3.46 10.15
C ARG A 894 -18.59 -4.46 9.77
N GLN A 895 -18.97 -4.47 8.49
CA GLN A 895 -19.82 -5.50 7.89
C GLN A 895 -19.05 -6.83 7.77
N ASP A 896 -17.83 -6.82 7.20
CA ASP A 896 -16.95 -8.00 7.14
C ASP A 896 -16.63 -8.55 8.53
N LEU A 897 -16.31 -7.70 9.51
CA LEU A 897 -16.12 -8.18 10.88
C LEU A 897 -17.39 -8.83 11.43
N SER A 898 -18.57 -8.28 11.15
CA SER A 898 -19.83 -8.89 11.57
C SER A 898 -20.05 -10.25 10.88
N ILE A 899 -19.70 -10.39 9.60
CA ILE A 899 -19.77 -11.66 8.87
C ILE A 899 -18.76 -12.67 9.44
N ARG A 900 -17.46 -12.36 9.48
CA ARG A 900 -16.42 -13.30 9.92
C ARG A 900 -16.52 -13.67 11.40
N MET A 901 -16.87 -12.72 12.28
CA MET A 901 -17.16 -13.01 13.68
C MET A 901 -18.33 -13.99 13.81
N MET A 902 -19.40 -13.80 13.03
CA MET A 902 -20.54 -14.70 13.09
C MET A 902 -20.27 -16.04 12.41
N GLN A 903 -19.58 -16.11 11.28
CA GLN A 903 -19.18 -17.40 10.67
C GLN A 903 -18.28 -18.22 11.61
N PHE A 904 -17.35 -17.56 12.30
CA PHE A 904 -16.49 -18.21 13.29
C PHE A 904 -17.31 -18.75 14.48
N PHE A 905 -18.25 -17.98 15.01
CA PHE A 905 -19.12 -18.46 16.09
C PHE A 905 -20.15 -19.49 15.60
N ASP A 906 -20.75 -19.33 14.43
CA ASP A 906 -21.77 -20.26 13.92
C ASP A 906 -21.16 -21.63 13.57
N HIS A 907 -19.91 -21.67 13.10
CA HIS A 907 -19.15 -22.91 12.95
C HIS A 907 -18.96 -23.67 14.27
N TYR A 908 -18.62 -22.96 15.35
CA TYR A 908 -18.31 -23.58 16.66
C TYR A 908 -19.49 -23.66 17.64
N LEU A 909 -20.63 -23.01 17.36
CA LEU A 909 -21.80 -22.95 18.25
C LEU A 909 -23.11 -23.44 17.60
N LYS A 910 -23.06 -23.93 16.35
CA LYS A 910 -24.21 -24.44 15.58
C LYS A 910 -23.87 -25.58 14.62
N ASP A 911 -22.64 -26.10 14.64
CA ASP A 911 -22.13 -27.12 13.71
C ASP A 911 -22.18 -26.74 12.21
N GLU A 912 -22.22 -25.44 11.86
CA GLU A 912 -22.11 -25.02 10.45
C GLU A 912 -20.73 -25.38 9.88
N PRO A 913 -20.59 -25.76 8.59
CA PRO A 913 -19.28 -26.12 8.03
C PRO A 913 -18.27 -24.95 8.06
N ALA A 914 -16.98 -25.26 8.13
CA ALA A 914 -15.94 -24.24 8.30
C ALA A 914 -15.85 -23.31 7.06
N PRO A 915 -15.82 -21.97 7.23
CA PRO A 915 -15.63 -21.06 6.11
C PRO A 915 -14.21 -21.18 5.53
N VAL A 916 -14.08 -21.07 4.21
CA VAL A 916 -12.81 -21.26 3.48
C VAL A 916 -11.69 -20.33 4.00
N TRP A 917 -12.04 -19.13 4.49
CA TRP A 917 -11.06 -18.20 5.06
C TRP A 917 -10.37 -18.75 6.31
N MET A 918 -11.01 -19.64 7.06
CA MET A 918 -10.42 -20.31 8.23
C MET A 918 -9.48 -21.47 7.82
N THR A 919 -9.80 -22.20 6.75
CA THR A 919 -9.07 -23.42 6.37
C THR A 919 -7.84 -23.12 5.51
N ARG A 920 -7.96 -22.15 4.58
CA ARG A 920 -6.93 -21.81 3.58
C ARG A 920 -6.26 -20.45 3.85
N GLY A 921 -6.97 -19.52 4.49
CA GLY A 921 -6.55 -18.12 4.59
C GLY A 921 -6.73 -17.38 3.25
N VAL A 922 -6.82 -16.05 3.31
CA VAL A 922 -6.95 -15.19 2.11
C VAL A 922 -5.59 -14.59 1.77
N PRO A 923 -4.84 -15.11 0.78
CA PRO A 923 -3.57 -14.51 0.39
C PRO A 923 -3.77 -13.06 -0.05
N ALA A 924 -2.78 -12.18 0.14
CA ALA A 924 -2.91 -10.77 -0.22
C ALA A 924 -3.26 -10.56 -1.71
N VAL A 925 -2.86 -11.50 -2.60
CA VAL A 925 -3.23 -11.49 -4.03
C VAL A 925 -4.71 -11.82 -4.31
N MET A 926 -5.43 -12.41 -3.35
CA MET A 926 -6.87 -12.73 -3.42
C MET A 926 -7.73 -11.72 -2.66
N LYS A 927 -7.14 -10.87 -1.81
CA LYS A 927 -7.83 -9.84 -1.03
C LYS A 927 -8.77 -9.02 -1.93
N GLY A 928 -10.05 -9.02 -1.58
CA GLY A 928 -11.10 -8.29 -2.30
C GLY A 928 -11.49 -8.84 -3.67
N LYS A 929 -11.01 -10.04 -4.04
CA LYS A 929 -11.43 -10.79 -5.25
C LYS A 929 -12.17 -12.06 -4.88
N ASP A 930 -11.74 -12.65 -3.77
CA ASP A 930 -12.33 -13.80 -3.11
C ASP A 930 -12.35 -13.46 -1.61
N LEU A 931 -13.55 -13.39 -1.01
CA LEU A 931 -13.72 -13.09 0.42
C LEU A 931 -13.71 -14.36 1.28
N GLN A 932 -13.76 -15.53 0.63
CA GLN A 932 -13.77 -16.87 1.23
C GLN A 932 -14.82 -17.05 2.32
N TYR A 933 -15.99 -16.40 2.12
CA TYR A 933 -17.17 -16.57 2.96
C TYR A 933 -17.88 -17.90 2.71
N ASP A 934 -17.66 -18.55 1.57
CA ASP A 934 -18.19 -19.89 1.30
C ASP A 934 -17.70 -20.88 2.36
N LEU A 935 -18.55 -21.85 2.67
CA LEU A 935 -18.23 -22.94 3.60
C LEU A 935 -17.61 -24.10 2.81
N GLU A 936 -16.71 -24.88 3.41
CA GLU A 936 -16.16 -26.06 2.71
C GLU A 936 -17.23 -27.14 2.51
N ASP A 937 -17.26 -27.73 1.30
CA ASP A 937 -18.07 -28.93 1.01
C ASP A 937 -17.64 -30.11 1.90
N GLU A 938 -18.60 -30.93 2.35
CA GLU A 938 -18.41 -32.14 3.20
C GLU A 938 -17.66 -33.30 2.50
#